data_AF-A0A8D2BF58-F1
#
_entry.id   AF-A0A8D2BF58-F1
#
_cell.length_a   1.000
_cell.length_b   1.000
_cell.length_c   1.000
_cell.angle_alpha   90.00
_cell.angle_beta   90.00
_cell.angle_gamma   90.00
#
_symmetry.space_group_name_H-M   'P 1'
#
loop_
_entity.id
_entity.type
_entity.pdbx_description
1 polymer ?
#
loop_
_entity_poly.entity_id
_entity_poly.type
_entity_poly.pdbx_seq_one_letter_code
_entity_poly.pdbx_strand_id
1 'polypeptide(L)'
;MFTAGAESLLRQAREIRDEELGRLCSRVCALLGREDWGPDALDALRRLFLIVSATKHSRRLEQPCVELLQAALCSPTCPEQLQLLCAAVLREVSPSRSLSLTCDRVQNTQQLGLVASVLLAQGDRRQVGSVGQCALRVLESRQPEGPGLRHLLPVVSKVTNLAPDALHEEQTNTLNRRLGDWLRHASVQQGVAHSSGGFFSTPRARQPGPVTEVDGAVATDFFTVLSTGQHFTEDQWLNVQAFSMLRAWLLHGGPGGSSTPDADDRSELEGSTLSVLSAASTASHLLPPQERLREKAFEYCQRLIEQSNRRALRKADSELQKACLVEAVLVLDVLCRQDPSFLYRTLSCLRALHARLCGDPTCVRALLPVAQFFLHHGEAAAVDAEAVYQHLCTRIPAEHFHSPLLALEFVQFCRASLPLFGRHLGVLRSSFPNLFKFLAWSSPPLTAEFVALLPSLVDAGTAVEMLDLLLDLPCLTAALDLQLRSSQAASEKPLWDVSVRAAGCLEAFRDPQYQALFQHLLRAKASGTTERVLSSQFLALCTRRPSLVVEQAKELLEFVGSLGGPHGGGHMLTSVVWAIGEYLSVSWDRRCTVEQINKFFEALEALLFEVTQSRPSAALPACPPQVITVLMTTLTKLASRSQDLIPRVSLFLSKMRTLAQSPAAGSAHGKEDARAVLTRATELLNLLKMPSVAQFVLTPSAEVSEPRYHRDTNTALPLALSTVSRLVERDAGLLPG
;
A
#
# COMPACT_ATOMS: atom_id res chain seq x y z
N MET A 1 9.81 14.07 -10.32
CA MET A 1 11.21 14.52 -10.11
C MET A 1 11.31 15.97 -10.54
N PHE A 2 12.13 16.77 -9.86
CA PHE A 2 12.36 18.17 -10.25
C PHE A 2 13.21 18.23 -11.53
N THR A 3 13.16 19.34 -12.26
CA THR A 3 14.09 19.56 -13.38
C THR A 3 15.50 19.77 -12.84
N ALA A 4 16.54 19.40 -13.61
CA ALA A 4 17.94 19.56 -13.18
C ALA A 4 18.29 21.01 -12.75
N GLY A 5 17.67 22.00 -13.38
CA GLY A 5 17.79 23.41 -12.98
C GLY A 5 17.20 23.71 -11.60
N ALA A 6 16.02 23.14 -11.28
CA ALA A 6 15.41 23.31 -9.97
C ALA A 6 16.19 22.59 -8.86
N GLU A 7 16.78 21.43 -9.14
CA GLU A 7 17.66 20.73 -8.20
C GLU A 7 18.94 21.52 -7.90
N SER A 8 19.54 22.13 -8.93
CA SER A 8 20.70 23.01 -8.78
C SER A 8 20.40 24.21 -7.88
N LEU A 9 19.27 24.89 -8.10
CA LEU A 9 18.85 26.04 -7.29
C LEU A 9 18.59 25.64 -5.83
N LEU A 10 17.94 24.50 -5.59
CA LEU A 10 17.70 23.99 -4.24
C LEU A 10 19.01 23.62 -3.53
N ARG A 11 19.97 23.06 -4.27
CA ARG A 11 21.30 22.73 -3.73
C ARG A 11 22.04 24.00 -3.31
N GLN A 12 22.07 25.02 -4.18
CA GLN A 12 22.67 26.33 -3.87
C GLN A 12 22.00 27.00 -2.66
N ALA A 13 20.67 26.95 -2.56
CA ALA A 13 19.92 27.49 -1.44
C ALA A 13 20.22 26.76 -0.12
N ARG A 14 20.52 25.45 -0.16
CA ARG A 14 20.92 24.67 1.01
C ARG A 14 22.35 24.94 1.45
N GLU A 15 23.27 25.14 0.51
CA GLU A 15 24.70 25.32 0.75
C GLU A 15 25.12 26.76 1.12
N ILE A 16 24.20 27.73 1.06
CA ILE A 16 24.49 29.14 1.36
C ILE A 16 24.92 29.35 2.84
N ARG A 17 26.00 30.11 3.03
CA ARG A 17 26.60 30.43 4.34
C ARG A 17 25.84 31.56 5.05
N ASP A 18 25.94 31.62 6.38
CA ASP A 18 25.25 32.63 7.19
C ASP A 18 25.69 34.08 6.86
N GLU A 19 26.95 34.30 6.51
CA GLU A 19 27.46 35.62 6.07
C GLU A 19 26.85 36.10 4.75
N GLU A 20 26.57 35.18 3.83
CA GLU A 20 25.92 35.47 2.55
C GLU A 20 24.43 35.75 2.75
N LEU A 21 23.80 35.02 3.69
CA LEU A 21 22.43 35.30 4.13
C LEU A 21 22.33 36.68 4.79
N GLY A 22 23.28 37.06 5.65
CA GLY A 22 23.33 38.38 6.27
C GLY A 22 23.44 39.51 5.23
N ARG A 23 24.30 39.34 4.21
CA ARG A 23 24.40 40.28 3.08
C ARG A 23 23.12 40.38 2.26
N LEU A 24 22.39 39.28 2.08
CA LEU A 24 21.09 39.29 1.42
C LEU A 24 20.04 40.01 2.28
N CYS A 25 20.02 39.76 3.59
CA CYS A 25 19.10 40.41 4.53
C CYS A 25 19.31 41.93 4.57
N SER A 26 20.56 42.40 4.62
CA SER A 26 20.86 43.84 4.59
C SER A 26 20.46 44.49 3.27
N ARG A 27 20.66 43.81 2.13
CA ARG A 27 20.15 44.24 0.82
C ARG A 27 18.62 44.33 0.82
N VAL A 28 17.93 43.32 1.36
CA VAL A 28 16.46 43.33 1.48
C VAL A 28 16.02 44.51 2.35
N CYS A 29 16.64 44.72 3.51
CA CYS A 29 16.33 45.87 4.38
C CYS A 29 16.50 47.20 3.64
N ALA A 30 17.58 47.38 2.89
CA ALA A 30 17.85 48.60 2.14
C ALA A 30 16.84 48.84 0.99
N LEU A 31 16.33 47.77 0.39
CA LEU A 31 15.30 47.85 -0.66
C LEU A 31 13.91 48.09 -0.08
N LEU A 32 13.59 47.46 1.05
CA LEU A 32 12.30 47.65 1.73
C LEU A 32 12.20 48.99 2.48
N GLY A 33 13.34 49.61 2.81
CA GLY A 33 13.36 50.95 3.40
C GLY A 33 13.12 52.08 2.39
N ARG A 34 13.11 51.79 1.08
CA ARG A 34 12.79 52.74 0.02
C ARG A 34 11.30 52.62 -0.26
N GLU A 35 10.53 53.69 -0.08
CA GLU A 35 9.08 53.68 -0.31
C GLU A 35 8.69 53.38 -1.78
N ASP A 36 9.66 53.43 -2.71
CA ASP A 36 9.54 53.01 -4.11
C ASP A 36 9.96 51.54 -4.31
N TRP A 37 8.97 50.64 -4.31
CA TRP A 37 9.19 49.20 -4.43
C TRP A 37 9.38 48.76 -5.89
N GLY A 38 10.64 48.67 -6.34
CA GLY A 38 10.99 48.19 -7.67
C GLY A 38 10.99 46.66 -7.84
N PRO A 39 11.17 46.14 -9.07
CA PRO A 39 11.29 44.70 -9.35
C PRO A 39 12.45 44.04 -8.59
N ASP A 40 13.51 44.80 -8.27
CA ASP A 40 14.66 44.33 -7.49
C ASP A 40 14.28 43.89 -6.06
N ALA A 41 13.31 44.55 -5.43
CA ALA A 41 12.82 44.18 -4.10
C ALA A 41 12.09 42.83 -4.15
N LEU A 42 11.31 42.62 -5.21
CA LEU A 42 10.54 41.41 -5.44
C LEU A 42 11.45 40.20 -5.70
N ASP A 43 12.48 40.35 -6.52
CA ASP A 43 13.44 39.28 -6.78
C ASP A 43 14.33 38.97 -5.56
N ALA A 44 14.71 39.99 -4.79
CA ALA A 44 15.43 39.80 -3.54
C ALA A 44 14.59 39.01 -2.51
N LEU A 45 13.31 39.32 -2.37
CA LEU A 45 12.38 38.58 -1.50
C LEU A 45 12.12 37.15 -1.97
N ARG A 46 11.95 36.92 -3.28
CA ARG A 46 11.83 35.56 -3.85
C ARG A 46 13.05 34.70 -3.52
N ARG A 47 14.24 35.28 -3.66
CA ARG A 47 15.50 34.59 -3.32
C ARG A 47 15.61 34.32 -1.82
N LEU A 48 15.24 35.28 -0.98
CA LEU A 48 15.22 35.11 0.48
C LEU A 48 14.25 33.99 0.89
N PHE A 49 13.03 34.00 0.35
CA PHE A 49 12.03 32.96 0.60
C PHE A 49 12.55 31.56 0.23
N LEU A 50 13.14 31.40 -0.97
CA LEU A 50 13.73 30.14 -1.40
C LEU A 50 14.80 29.63 -0.42
N ILE A 51 15.69 30.51 0.04
CA ILE A 51 16.78 30.14 0.96
C ILE A 51 16.25 29.69 2.32
N VAL A 52 15.27 30.41 2.87
CA VAL A 52 14.69 30.07 4.17
C VAL A 52 13.89 28.77 4.10
N SER A 53 13.16 28.53 3.01
CA SER A 53 12.33 27.31 2.82
C SER A 53 13.12 26.07 2.41
N ALA A 54 14.37 26.20 1.91
CA ALA A 54 15.11 25.09 1.35
C ALA A 54 15.70 24.12 2.39
N THR A 55 15.72 24.51 3.67
CA THR A 55 16.35 23.76 4.76
C THR A 55 15.33 23.22 5.77
N LYS A 56 15.58 22.01 6.30
CA LYS A 56 14.76 21.40 7.36
C LYS A 56 14.84 22.15 8.69
N HIS A 57 15.92 22.89 8.92
CA HIS A 57 16.14 23.70 10.11
C HIS A 57 15.84 25.16 9.80
N SER A 58 15.12 25.85 10.71
CA SER A 58 14.77 27.25 10.54
C SER A 58 16.02 28.13 10.63
N ARG A 59 16.21 28.98 9.61
CA ARG A 59 17.25 30.01 9.61
C ARG A 59 16.73 31.23 10.36
N ARG A 60 17.53 31.81 11.25
CA ARG A 60 17.16 33.01 12.00
C ARG A 60 17.49 34.25 11.16
N LEU A 61 16.51 35.11 10.94
CA LEU A 61 16.74 36.42 10.35
C LEU A 61 17.09 37.45 11.43
N GLU A 62 17.86 38.46 11.05
CA GLU A 62 18.18 39.59 11.92
C GLU A 62 16.92 40.40 12.24
N GLN A 63 16.85 40.95 13.45
CA GLN A 63 15.69 41.71 13.94
C GLN A 63 15.25 42.86 13.00
N PRO A 64 16.16 43.70 12.46
CA PRO A 64 15.77 44.79 11.55
C PRO A 64 15.07 44.29 10.28
N CYS A 65 15.47 43.13 9.77
CA CYS A 65 14.85 42.52 8.61
C CYS A 65 13.42 42.07 8.92
N VAL A 66 13.20 41.47 10.09
CA VAL A 66 11.87 41.03 10.53
C VAL A 66 10.93 42.22 10.78
N GLU A 67 11.43 43.33 11.30
CA GLU A 67 10.65 44.56 11.52
C GLU A 67 10.23 45.22 10.20
N LEU A 68 11.15 45.35 9.24
CA LEU A 68 10.84 45.92 7.92
C LEU A 68 9.88 45.04 7.10
N LEU A 69 10.00 43.72 7.19
CA LEU A 69 9.05 42.79 6.56
C LEU A 69 7.63 42.94 7.14
N GLN A 70 7.51 43.14 8.46
CA GLN A 70 6.22 43.40 9.11
C GLN A 70 5.64 44.75 8.68
N ALA A 71 6.46 45.80 8.65
CA ALA A 71 6.03 47.14 8.22
C ALA A 71 5.54 47.13 6.77
N ALA A 72 6.29 46.46 5.86
CA ALA A 72 5.89 46.31 4.47
C ALA A 72 4.61 45.48 4.29
N LEU A 73 4.40 44.45 5.13
CA LEU A 73 3.16 43.66 5.15
C LEU A 73 1.95 44.49 5.61
N CYS A 74 2.13 45.33 6.63
CA CYS A 74 1.07 46.18 7.19
C CYS A 74 0.80 47.46 6.39
N SER A 75 1.69 47.84 5.47
CA SER A 75 1.52 49.05 4.66
C SER A 75 0.46 48.88 3.56
N PRO A 76 -0.56 49.77 3.49
CA PRO A 76 -1.57 49.74 2.43
C PRO A 76 -1.02 50.16 1.06
N THR A 77 0.13 50.85 1.00
CA THR A 77 0.77 51.30 -0.25
C THR A 77 1.65 50.23 -0.89
N CYS A 78 1.93 49.14 -0.17
CA CYS A 78 2.79 48.06 -0.64
C CYS A 78 2.06 47.17 -1.68
N PRO A 79 2.68 46.85 -2.83
CA PRO A 79 2.11 45.93 -3.82
C PRO A 79 1.76 44.55 -3.23
N GLU A 80 0.63 43.97 -3.65
CA GLU A 80 0.11 42.70 -3.13
C GLU A 80 1.12 41.54 -3.22
N GLN A 81 1.90 41.48 -4.31
CA GLN A 81 2.90 40.44 -4.51
C GLN A 81 4.03 40.52 -3.47
N LEU A 82 4.42 41.74 -3.07
CA LEU A 82 5.44 41.96 -2.04
C LEU A 82 4.89 41.64 -0.66
N GLN A 83 3.65 42.06 -0.35
CA GLN A 83 2.98 41.68 0.90
C GLN A 83 2.90 40.15 1.06
N LEU A 84 2.56 39.43 -0.01
CA LEU A 84 2.48 37.97 -0.01
C LEU A 84 3.85 37.31 0.25
N LEU A 85 4.92 37.82 -0.39
CA LEU A 85 6.28 37.33 -0.15
C LEU A 85 6.77 37.65 1.27
N CYS A 86 6.48 38.85 1.79
CA CYS A 86 6.78 39.20 3.18
C CYS A 86 6.09 38.25 4.16
N ALA A 87 4.80 38.00 3.99
CA ALA A 87 4.06 37.03 4.80
C ALA A 87 4.63 35.61 4.69
N ALA A 88 5.00 35.17 3.49
CA ALA A 88 5.59 33.86 3.26
C ALA A 88 6.95 33.71 3.96
N VAL A 89 7.84 34.70 3.87
CA VAL A 89 9.14 34.69 4.57
C VAL A 89 8.92 34.69 6.09
N LEU A 90 8.05 35.56 6.61
CA LEU A 90 7.78 35.64 8.06
C LEU A 90 7.19 34.32 8.60
N ARG A 91 6.34 33.63 7.82
CA ARG A 91 5.77 32.33 8.18
C ARG A 91 6.85 31.25 8.33
N GLU A 92 7.82 31.19 7.42
CA GLU A 92 8.90 30.19 7.47
C GLU A 92 9.91 30.44 8.60
N VAL A 93 10.07 31.71 9.02
CA VAL A 93 10.95 32.11 10.13
C VAL A 93 10.24 32.04 11.48
N SER A 94 8.93 31.76 11.49
CA SER A 94 8.15 31.60 12.71
C SER A 94 8.52 30.30 13.44
N PRO A 95 8.62 30.30 14.79
CA PRO A 95 8.33 31.38 15.73
C PRO A 95 9.48 32.40 15.88
N SER A 96 9.16 33.68 16.01
CA SER A 96 10.14 34.77 16.23
C SER A 96 9.70 35.72 17.33
N ARG A 97 10.64 36.11 18.20
CA ARG A 97 10.39 37.03 19.33
C ARG A 97 10.21 38.50 18.91
N SER A 98 10.64 38.86 17.69
CA SER A 98 10.57 40.22 17.16
C SER A 98 9.28 40.54 16.40
N LEU A 99 8.29 39.64 16.45
CA LEU A 99 7.00 39.83 15.80
C LEU A 99 6.00 40.52 16.73
N SER A 100 5.44 41.64 16.27
CA SER A 100 4.47 42.47 17.00
C SER A 100 3.24 42.81 16.15
N LEU A 101 2.72 41.81 15.42
CA LEU A 101 1.55 41.96 14.56
C LEU A 101 0.23 41.83 15.34
N THR A 102 -0.81 42.57 14.93
CA THR A 102 -2.16 42.52 15.52
C THR A 102 -3.24 42.61 14.43
N CYS A 103 -4.31 41.82 14.54
CA CYS A 103 -5.40 41.81 13.56
C CYS A 103 -6.34 43.03 13.64
N ASP A 104 -6.48 43.68 14.81
CA ASP A 104 -7.49 44.73 15.04
C ASP A 104 -7.30 46.00 14.21
N ARG A 105 -6.09 46.21 13.66
CA ARG A 105 -5.74 47.41 12.89
C ARG A 105 -5.90 47.23 11.37
N VAL A 106 -6.27 46.03 10.91
CA VAL A 106 -6.28 45.70 9.48
C VAL A 106 -7.68 45.84 8.91
N GLN A 107 -7.86 46.76 7.95
CA GLN A 107 -9.16 47.03 7.32
C GLN A 107 -9.41 46.18 6.06
N ASN A 108 -8.35 45.76 5.36
CA ASN A 108 -8.45 44.94 4.15
C ASN A 108 -8.45 43.44 4.52
N THR A 109 -9.46 42.70 4.04
CA THR A 109 -9.63 41.26 4.27
C THR A 109 -8.50 40.40 3.72
N GLN A 110 -7.92 40.76 2.59
CA GLN A 110 -6.77 40.06 2.00
C GLN A 110 -5.52 40.23 2.87
N GLN A 111 -5.26 41.47 3.29
CA GLN A 111 -4.17 41.79 4.21
C GLN A 111 -4.37 41.11 5.56
N LEU A 112 -5.61 41.04 6.06
CA LEU A 112 -5.97 40.33 7.28
C LEU A 112 -5.65 38.84 7.14
N GLY A 113 -5.98 38.22 6.00
CA GLY A 113 -5.62 36.84 5.69
C GLY A 113 -4.10 36.59 5.73
N LEU A 114 -3.31 37.51 5.15
CA LEU A 114 -1.84 37.42 5.16
C LEU A 114 -1.27 37.58 6.58
N VAL A 115 -1.71 38.58 7.34
CA VAL A 115 -1.28 38.81 8.73
C VAL A 115 -1.67 37.63 9.63
N ALA A 116 -2.90 37.13 9.49
CA ALA A 116 -3.39 35.96 10.20
C ALA A 116 -2.52 34.73 9.91
N SER A 117 -2.08 34.53 8.66
CA SER A 117 -1.22 33.41 8.30
C SER A 117 0.14 33.42 9.03
N VAL A 118 0.69 34.59 9.32
CA VAL A 118 1.93 34.77 10.10
C VAL A 118 1.68 34.56 11.59
N LEU A 119 0.61 35.12 12.13
CA LEU A 119 0.24 34.97 13.54
C LEU A 119 -0.07 33.51 13.90
N LEU A 120 -0.80 32.79 13.05
CA LEU A 120 -1.09 31.38 13.24
C LEU A 120 0.17 30.49 13.15
N ALA A 121 1.23 30.95 12.47
CA ALA A 121 2.50 30.25 12.40
C ALA A 121 3.37 30.42 13.67
N GLN A 122 3.10 31.42 14.51
CA GLN A 122 3.77 31.58 15.81
C GLN A 122 3.42 30.48 16.80
N GLY A 123 2.23 29.89 16.67
CA GLY A 123 1.74 28.86 17.59
C GLY A 123 1.33 29.37 18.98
N ASP A 124 1.23 30.68 19.20
CA ASP A 124 0.72 31.24 20.46
C ASP A 124 -0.81 31.09 20.54
N ARG A 125 -1.28 30.29 21.50
CA ARG A 125 -2.71 30.01 21.72
C ARG A 125 -3.55 31.28 21.93
N ARG A 126 -3.01 32.32 22.57
CA ARG A 126 -3.76 33.57 22.81
C ARG A 126 -3.99 34.34 21.51
N GLN A 127 -2.99 34.37 20.64
CA GLN A 127 -3.08 35.01 19.33
C GLN A 127 -4.05 34.26 18.42
N VAL A 128 -4.05 32.92 18.43
CA VAL A 128 -4.99 32.10 17.65
C VAL A 128 -6.46 32.47 17.94
N GLY A 129 -6.83 32.66 19.22
CA GLY A 129 -8.18 33.08 19.59
C GLY A 129 -8.53 34.48 19.09
N SER A 130 -7.62 35.45 19.23
CA SER A 130 -7.82 36.82 18.73
C SER A 130 -7.98 36.89 17.20
N VAL A 131 -7.21 36.09 16.47
CA VAL A 131 -7.28 35.96 15.01
C VAL A 131 -8.64 35.38 14.60
N GLY A 132 -9.09 34.32 15.29
CA GLY A 132 -10.41 33.71 15.07
C GLY A 132 -11.55 34.69 15.27
N GLN A 133 -11.54 35.42 16.39
CA GLN A 133 -12.55 36.44 16.70
C GLN A 133 -12.53 37.60 15.68
N CYS A 134 -11.37 38.03 15.21
CA CYS A 134 -11.27 39.05 14.18
C CYS A 134 -11.84 38.57 12.83
N ALA A 135 -11.46 37.37 12.38
CA ALA A 135 -11.96 36.80 11.13
C ALA A 135 -13.48 36.60 11.16
N LEU A 136 -14.03 36.12 12.28
CA LEU A 136 -15.47 35.91 12.45
C LEU A 136 -16.26 37.22 12.51
N ARG A 137 -15.77 38.25 13.22
CA ARG A 137 -16.40 39.58 13.20
C ARG A 137 -16.56 40.13 11.78
N VAL A 138 -15.53 39.96 10.94
CA VAL A 138 -15.56 40.40 9.54
C VAL A 138 -16.50 39.53 8.72
N LEU A 139 -16.49 38.21 8.91
CA LEU A 139 -17.43 37.31 8.27
C LEU A 139 -18.87 37.70 8.63
N GLU A 140 -19.20 37.88 9.91
CA GLU A 140 -20.54 38.19 10.42
C GLU A 140 -21.12 39.51 9.89
N SER A 141 -20.27 40.47 9.49
CA SER A 141 -20.71 41.75 8.97
C SER A 141 -21.64 41.61 7.74
N ARG A 142 -22.70 42.42 7.68
CA ARG A 142 -23.75 42.38 6.63
C ARG A 142 -23.33 43.03 5.31
N GLN A 143 -22.04 43.28 5.09
CA GLN A 143 -21.58 43.94 3.86
C GLN A 143 -21.93 43.04 2.66
N PRO A 144 -22.66 43.56 1.66
CA PRO A 144 -23.03 42.80 0.48
C PRO A 144 -21.75 42.53 -0.31
N GLU A 145 -21.40 41.27 -0.49
CA GLU A 145 -20.49 40.75 -1.52
C GLU A 145 -19.38 41.73 -1.97
N GLY A 146 -18.52 42.12 -1.03
CA GLY A 146 -17.21 42.68 -1.36
C GLY A 146 -16.22 41.54 -1.69
N PRO A 147 -15.15 41.78 -2.47
CA PRO A 147 -14.20 40.76 -2.95
C PRO A 147 -13.25 40.17 -1.88
N GLY A 148 -13.73 39.97 -0.65
CA GLY A 148 -12.87 39.85 0.54
C GLY A 148 -13.02 38.60 1.41
N LEU A 149 -14.16 37.91 1.39
CA LEU A 149 -14.39 36.82 2.36
C LEU A 149 -13.58 35.55 2.04
N ARG A 150 -13.17 35.39 0.79
CA ARG A 150 -12.34 34.28 0.28
C ARG A 150 -11.04 34.06 1.06
N HIS A 151 -10.49 35.10 1.68
CA HIS A 151 -9.22 35.02 2.40
C HIS A 151 -9.40 34.59 3.86
N LEU A 152 -10.64 34.57 4.37
CA LEU A 152 -10.94 34.38 5.79
C LEU A 152 -11.36 32.95 6.15
N LEU A 153 -12.04 32.20 5.27
CA LEU A 153 -12.38 30.80 5.56
C LEU A 153 -11.14 29.93 5.82
N PRO A 154 -10.04 30.02 5.04
CA PRO A 154 -8.82 29.26 5.34
C PRO A 154 -8.22 29.62 6.72
N VAL A 155 -8.35 30.89 7.13
CA VAL A 155 -7.90 31.36 8.45
C VAL A 155 -8.76 30.72 9.54
N VAL A 156 -10.08 30.75 9.40
CA VAL A 156 -10.99 30.11 10.37
C VAL A 156 -10.76 28.61 10.45
N SER A 157 -10.61 27.92 9.32
CA SER A 157 -10.26 26.49 9.27
C SER A 157 -8.94 26.20 9.99
N LYS A 158 -7.93 27.07 9.86
CA LYS A 158 -6.66 26.91 10.56
C LYS A 158 -6.80 27.17 12.07
N VAL A 159 -7.58 28.17 12.46
CA VAL A 159 -7.90 28.47 13.87
C VAL A 159 -8.59 27.28 14.53
N THR A 160 -9.62 26.69 13.90
CA THR A 160 -10.35 25.55 14.47
C THR A 160 -9.47 24.33 14.68
N ASN A 161 -8.51 24.10 13.78
CA ASN A 161 -7.55 23.01 13.91
C ASN A 161 -6.49 23.26 15.01
N LEU A 162 -6.16 24.52 15.31
CA LEU A 162 -5.13 24.86 16.30
C LEU A 162 -5.71 25.08 17.72
N ALA A 163 -6.93 25.61 17.82
CA ALA A 163 -7.63 25.90 19.06
C ALA A 163 -9.15 25.77 18.84
N PRO A 164 -9.72 24.56 18.97
CA PRO A 164 -11.15 24.34 18.72
C PRO A 164 -12.05 25.08 19.71
N ASP A 165 -11.62 25.24 20.96
CA ASP A 165 -12.36 25.93 22.02
C ASP A 165 -12.28 27.47 21.93
N ALA A 166 -11.61 28.01 20.91
CA ALA A 166 -11.41 29.45 20.78
C ALA A 166 -12.65 30.21 20.26
N LEU A 167 -13.63 29.49 19.70
CA LEU A 167 -14.83 30.05 19.10
C LEU A 167 -16.04 29.90 20.03
N HIS A 168 -16.83 30.97 20.18
CA HIS A 168 -18.06 30.91 20.98
C HIS A 168 -19.18 30.18 20.21
N GLU A 169 -20.13 29.59 20.95
CA GLU A 169 -21.23 28.82 20.37
C GLU A 169 -22.08 29.62 19.36
N GLU A 170 -22.37 30.89 19.65
CA GLU A 170 -23.13 31.78 18.74
C GLU A 170 -22.41 32.00 17.40
N GLN A 171 -21.08 32.15 17.45
CA GLN A 171 -20.24 32.34 16.26
C GLN A 171 -20.19 31.05 15.43
N THR A 172 -20.07 29.90 16.10
CA THR A 172 -20.14 28.57 15.49
C THR A 172 -21.48 28.35 14.80
N ASN A 173 -22.60 28.71 15.44
CA ASN A 173 -23.95 28.60 14.87
C ASN A 173 -24.16 29.51 13.66
N THR A 174 -23.61 30.73 13.70
CA THR A 174 -23.66 31.65 12.56
C THR A 174 -22.87 31.12 11.37
N LEU A 175 -21.67 30.57 11.61
CA LEU A 175 -20.86 29.99 10.56
C LEU A 175 -21.48 28.70 10.00
N ASN A 176 -22.08 27.84 10.84
CA ASN A 176 -22.82 26.65 10.40
C ASN A 176 -23.91 27.01 9.38
N ARG A 177 -24.67 28.08 9.65
CA ARG A 177 -25.71 28.57 8.73
C ARG A 177 -25.11 28.99 7.39
N ARG A 178 -24.06 29.81 7.42
CA ARG A 178 -23.39 30.31 6.20
C ARG A 178 -22.75 29.21 5.38
N LEU A 179 -22.04 28.27 6.01
CA LEU A 179 -21.47 27.11 5.32
C LEU A 179 -22.56 26.31 4.63
N GLY A 180 -23.68 26.05 5.32
CA GLY A 180 -24.83 25.39 4.72
C GLY A 180 -25.41 26.18 3.54
N ASP A 181 -25.52 27.50 3.66
CA ASP A 181 -26.04 28.34 2.57
C ASP A 181 -25.12 28.37 1.35
N TRP A 182 -23.80 28.48 1.55
CA TRP A 182 -22.83 28.40 0.45
C TRP A 182 -22.83 27.04 -0.24
N LEU A 183 -22.95 25.93 0.50
CA LEU A 183 -23.01 24.59 -0.07
C LEU A 183 -24.25 24.36 -0.96
N ARG A 184 -25.41 24.90 -0.57
CA ARG A 184 -26.69 24.60 -1.26
C ARG A 184 -27.11 25.68 -2.27
N HIS A 185 -26.80 26.95 -2.01
CA HIS A 185 -27.40 28.08 -2.72
C HIS A 185 -26.40 28.92 -3.52
N ALA A 186 -25.18 28.41 -3.76
CA ALA A 186 -24.25 29.06 -4.67
C ALA A 186 -24.82 29.12 -6.11
N SER A 187 -24.52 30.21 -6.80
CA SER A 187 -25.01 30.54 -8.14
C SER A 187 -24.67 29.45 -9.14
N VAL A 188 -25.63 29.12 -10.01
CA VAL A 188 -25.45 28.22 -11.16
C VAL A 188 -25.16 29.02 -12.45
N GLN A 189 -25.07 30.34 -12.35
CA GLN A 189 -24.65 31.22 -13.45
C GLN A 189 -23.18 31.60 -13.27
N GLN A 190 -22.44 31.70 -14.38
CA GLN A 190 -21.05 32.14 -14.33
C GLN A 190 -20.93 33.60 -13.88
N GLY A 191 -19.73 33.99 -13.47
CA GLY A 191 -19.38 35.39 -13.26
C GLY A 191 -19.28 36.15 -14.58
N VAL A 192 -19.44 37.47 -14.51
CA VAL A 192 -19.24 38.34 -15.67
C VAL A 192 -17.75 38.39 -16.01
N ALA A 193 -17.40 38.11 -17.26
CA ALA A 193 -16.04 38.26 -17.76
C ALA A 193 -15.60 39.72 -17.61
N HIS A 194 -14.45 39.94 -16.95
CA HIS A 194 -13.84 41.27 -16.88
C HIS A 194 -13.17 41.52 -18.23
N SER A 195 -13.91 42.06 -19.21
CA SER A 195 -13.32 42.36 -20.50
C SER A 195 -12.28 43.47 -20.37
N SER A 196 -11.03 43.17 -20.75
CA SER A 196 -10.06 44.18 -21.14
C SER A 196 -10.62 44.90 -22.37
N GLY A 197 -10.85 46.21 -22.25
CA GLY A 197 -11.64 47.04 -23.17
C GLY A 197 -11.45 46.75 -24.65
N GLY A 198 -12.51 46.26 -25.30
CA GLY A 198 -12.67 46.20 -26.75
C GLY A 198 -13.98 46.86 -27.14
N PHE A 199 -13.92 47.91 -27.97
CA PHE A 199 -15.04 48.82 -28.31
C PHE A 199 -16.20 48.20 -29.11
N PHE A 200 -16.20 46.89 -29.40
CA PHE A 200 -17.22 46.20 -30.20
C PHE A 200 -17.69 44.88 -29.57
N SER A 201 -18.47 44.95 -28.48
CA SER A 201 -19.18 43.78 -27.95
C SER A 201 -20.69 44.03 -27.96
N THR A 202 -21.43 43.20 -28.71
CA THR A 202 -22.89 43.28 -28.89
C THR A 202 -23.65 43.04 -27.57
N PRO A 203 -24.81 43.70 -27.34
CA PRO A 203 -25.50 43.67 -26.04
C PRO A 203 -26.11 42.30 -25.65
N ARG A 204 -26.23 41.35 -26.59
CA ARG A 204 -26.68 39.97 -26.31
C ARG A 204 -25.59 39.04 -25.78
N ALA A 205 -24.31 39.45 -25.83
CA ALA A 205 -23.17 38.68 -25.32
C ALA A 205 -22.86 38.95 -23.83
N ARG A 206 -23.73 39.65 -23.09
CA ARG A 206 -23.48 40.13 -21.72
C ARG A 206 -24.07 39.29 -20.60
N GLN A 207 -24.99 38.37 -20.88
CA GLN A 207 -25.47 37.48 -19.82
C GLN A 207 -24.45 36.36 -19.62
N PRO A 208 -23.89 36.22 -18.41
CA PRO A 208 -22.99 35.10 -18.13
C PRO A 208 -23.76 33.80 -18.36
N GLY A 209 -23.13 32.86 -19.06
CA GLY A 209 -23.72 31.55 -19.33
C GLY A 209 -23.84 30.72 -18.05
N PRO A 210 -24.62 29.62 -18.09
CA PRO A 210 -24.70 28.71 -16.95
C PRO A 210 -23.36 28.01 -16.72
N VAL A 211 -23.10 27.57 -15.49
CA VAL A 211 -22.01 26.63 -15.23
C VAL A 211 -22.34 25.27 -15.83
N THR A 212 -21.29 24.54 -16.20
CA THR A 212 -21.39 23.20 -16.76
C THR A 212 -20.91 22.14 -15.77
N GLU A 213 -21.29 20.90 -15.99
CA GLU A 213 -20.74 19.71 -15.35
C GLU A 213 -19.36 19.38 -15.95
N VAL A 214 -18.63 18.43 -15.36
CA VAL A 214 -17.29 18.02 -15.86
C VAL A 214 -17.30 17.43 -17.28
N ASP A 215 -18.44 16.95 -17.75
CA ASP A 215 -18.67 16.42 -19.10
C ASP A 215 -19.15 17.49 -20.10
N GLY A 216 -19.31 18.74 -19.66
CA GLY A 216 -19.80 19.85 -20.48
C GLY A 216 -21.32 19.98 -20.55
N ALA A 217 -22.10 19.10 -19.91
CA ALA A 217 -23.54 19.28 -19.78
C ALA A 217 -23.86 20.50 -18.91
N VAL A 218 -24.99 21.17 -19.12
CA VAL A 218 -25.41 22.27 -18.24
C VAL A 218 -25.71 21.71 -16.83
N ALA A 219 -25.22 22.35 -15.78
CA ALA A 219 -25.53 21.95 -14.41
C ALA A 219 -27.00 22.27 -14.08
N THR A 220 -27.75 21.29 -13.55
CA THR A 220 -29.21 21.40 -13.39
C THR A 220 -29.71 21.45 -11.95
N ASP A 221 -28.89 21.08 -10.97
CA ASP A 221 -29.30 21.04 -9.55
C ASP A 221 -28.75 22.26 -8.81
N PHE A 222 -27.61 22.13 -8.12
CA PHE A 222 -26.89 23.24 -7.49
C PHE A 222 -25.40 23.19 -7.82
N PHE A 223 -24.70 24.31 -7.60
CA PHE A 223 -23.28 24.43 -7.85
C PHE A 223 -22.46 23.57 -6.88
N THR A 224 -21.47 22.84 -7.41
CA THR A 224 -20.51 22.07 -6.61
C THR A 224 -19.08 22.38 -7.05
N VAL A 225 -18.08 21.89 -6.30
CA VAL A 225 -16.66 21.99 -6.67
C VAL A 225 -16.32 21.30 -8.00
N LEU A 226 -17.20 20.43 -8.51
CA LEU A 226 -17.05 19.79 -9.82
C LEU A 226 -17.79 20.53 -10.94
N SER A 227 -18.47 21.64 -10.63
CA SER A 227 -19.00 22.53 -11.64
C SER A 227 -17.87 23.30 -12.34
N THR A 228 -17.93 23.37 -13.66
CA THR A 228 -16.96 24.02 -14.52
C THR A 228 -17.52 25.34 -15.05
N GLY A 229 -16.68 26.37 -15.08
CA GLY A 229 -17.02 27.71 -15.58
C GLY A 229 -15.76 28.48 -15.98
N GLN A 230 -15.92 29.53 -16.78
CA GLN A 230 -14.79 30.39 -17.17
C GLN A 230 -14.45 31.41 -16.09
N HIS A 231 -15.48 31.94 -15.41
CA HIS A 231 -15.34 32.92 -14.35
C HIS A 231 -16.26 32.50 -13.21
N PHE A 232 -15.71 32.35 -12.00
CA PHE A 232 -16.49 32.04 -10.82
C PHE A 232 -16.86 33.30 -10.04
N THR A 233 -18.10 33.34 -9.54
CA THR A 233 -18.60 34.36 -8.61
C THR A 233 -18.06 34.14 -7.20
N GLU A 234 -18.16 35.13 -6.31
CA GLU A 234 -17.62 35.04 -4.94
C GLU A 234 -18.28 33.91 -4.13
N ASP A 235 -19.59 33.72 -4.24
CA ASP A 235 -20.33 32.62 -3.61
C ASP A 235 -19.91 31.23 -4.13
N GLN A 236 -19.55 31.11 -5.42
CA GLN A 236 -18.98 29.88 -5.98
C GLN A 236 -17.60 29.58 -5.39
N TRP A 237 -16.75 30.59 -5.21
CA TRP A 237 -15.47 30.41 -4.50
C TRP A 237 -15.67 30.02 -3.04
N LEU A 238 -16.63 30.64 -2.36
CA LEU A 238 -16.99 30.31 -0.97
C LEU A 238 -17.56 28.89 -0.85
N ASN A 239 -18.32 28.39 -1.83
CA ASN A 239 -18.76 27.00 -1.90
C ASN A 239 -17.57 26.02 -1.94
N VAL A 240 -16.60 26.26 -2.83
CA VAL A 240 -15.39 25.42 -2.94
C VAL A 240 -14.59 25.43 -1.64
N GLN A 241 -14.42 26.59 -1.02
CA GLN A 241 -13.70 26.72 0.26
C GLN A 241 -14.47 26.08 1.41
N ALA A 242 -15.79 26.24 1.46
CA ALA A 242 -16.66 25.62 2.45
C ALA A 242 -16.53 24.10 2.41
N PHE A 243 -16.60 23.49 1.22
CA PHE A 243 -16.37 22.05 1.05
C PHE A 243 -14.96 21.65 1.48
N SER A 244 -13.93 22.41 1.09
CA SER A 244 -12.53 22.12 1.44
C SER A 244 -12.25 22.12 2.95
N MET A 245 -13.01 22.86 3.75
CA MET A 245 -12.87 22.86 5.21
C MET A 245 -13.92 22.04 5.95
N LEU A 246 -14.92 21.51 5.24
CA LEU A 246 -16.14 20.93 5.82
C LEU A 246 -15.84 19.77 6.77
N ARG A 247 -14.99 18.83 6.37
CA ARG A 247 -14.61 17.69 7.22
C ARG A 247 -13.95 18.14 8.51
N ALA A 248 -12.96 19.02 8.41
CA ALA A 248 -12.26 19.55 9.58
C ALA A 248 -13.23 20.28 10.50
N TRP A 249 -14.16 21.06 9.96
CA TRP A 249 -15.18 21.75 10.73
C TRP A 249 -16.14 20.77 11.43
N LEU A 250 -16.67 19.77 10.73
CA LEU A 250 -17.59 18.78 11.27
C LEU A 250 -16.96 17.97 12.41
N LEU A 251 -15.67 17.60 12.31
CA LEU A 251 -14.96 16.85 13.35
C LEU A 251 -14.97 17.55 14.72
N HIS A 252 -14.95 18.88 14.75
CA HIS A 252 -15.00 19.66 15.99
C HIS A 252 -16.42 19.90 16.50
N GLY A 253 -17.43 19.82 15.62
CA GLY A 253 -18.85 19.87 15.97
C GLY A 253 -19.44 18.50 16.37
N GLY A 254 -18.65 17.61 16.98
CA GLY A 254 -19.18 16.33 17.48
C GLY A 254 -19.92 16.50 18.80
N PRO A 255 -20.92 15.65 19.12
CA PRO A 255 -21.70 15.71 20.37
C PRO A 255 -20.90 15.41 21.67
N GLY A 256 -19.56 15.45 21.64
CA GLY A 256 -18.68 15.07 22.76
C GLY A 256 -17.80 16.19 23.31
N GLY A 257 -17.95 17.43 22.86
CA GLY A 257 -17.18 18.58 23.34
C GLY A 257 -18.04 19.53 24.16
N SER A 258 -17.95 19.41 25.49
CA SER A 258 -18.61 20.21 26.55
C SER A 258 -19.99 19.72 27.06
N SER A 259 -19.98 19.40 28.36
CA SER A 259 -21.09 19.10 29.29
C SER A 259 -21.91 17.80 29.12
N THR A 260 -21.65 16.83 30.00
CA THR A 260 -22.71 16.09 30.71
C THR A 260 -22.91 16.76 32.09
N PRO A 261 -24.05 16.63 32.79
CA PRO A 261 -25.26 15.86 32.45
C PRO A 261 -26.54 16.72 32.40
N ASP A 262 -27.54 16.28 31.64
CA ASP A 262 -28.88 16.07 32.20
C ASP A 262 -29.56 15.00 31.35
N ALA A 263 -29.73 13.85 31.99
CA ALA A 263 -30.65 12.81 31.55
C ALA A 263 -32.03 13.26 32.02
N ASP A 264 -32.91 13.59 31.07
CA ASP A 264 -34.37 13.44 31.12
C ASP A 264 -35.00 14.49 30.18
N ASP A 265 -35.24 14.08 28.94
CA ASP A 265 -36.41 14.47 28.13
C ASP A 265 -36.18 14.03 26.67
N ARG A 266 -36.19 12.71 26.46
CA ARG A 266 -36.52 12.15 25.14
C ARG A 266 -37.85 11.44 25.27
N SER A 267 -38.93 12.20 25.15
CA SER A 267 -40.24 11.64 24.89
C SER A 267 -40.26 11.08 23.46
N GLU A 268 -40.38 9.76 23.40
CA GLU A 268 -40.66 8.95 22.22
C GLU A 268 -41.90 9.48 21.49
N LEU A 269 -41.77 9.77 20.19
CA LEU A 269 -42.91 9.80 19.29
C LEU A 269 -42.61 8.84 18.13
N GLU A 270 -42.83 7.55 18.41
CA GLU A 270 -43.05 6.55 17.37
C GLU A 270 -44.38 6.83 16.65
N GLY A 271 -44.39 6.66 15.32
CA GLY A 271 -45.62 6.48 14.57
C GLY A 271 -45.76 7.32 13.31
N SER A 272 -45.05 6.96 12.24
CA SER A 272 -45.66 6.63 10.94
C SER A 272 -44.64 6.67 9.81
N THR A 273 -44.14 5.48 9.49
CA THR A 273 -43.56 5.13 8.19
C THR A 273 -44.67 5.23 7.13
N LEU A 274 -44.70 6.31 6.35
CA LEU A 274 -45.10 6.37 4.93
C LEU A 274 -45.25 7.85 4.50
N SER A 275 -44.56 8.22 3.42
CA SER A 275 -44.61 9.53 2.72
C SER A 275 -43.67 10.65 3.25
N VAL A 276 -42.36 10.50 3.07
CA VAL A 276 -41.35 11.55 3.39
C VAL A 276 -40.64 12.12 2.16
N LEU A 277 -40.83 11.56 0.96
CA LEU A 277 -40.04 11.94 -0.23
C LEU A 277 -40.40 13.28 -0.90
N SER A 278 -41.20 14.15 -0.28
CA SER A 278 -41.41 15.52 -0.76
C SER A 278 -41.52 16.59 0.34
N ALA A 279 -41.44 16.21 1.63
CA ALA A 279 -41.62 17.11 2.78
C ALA A 279 -40.31 17.48 3.49
N ALA A 280 -39.17 16.86 3.14
CA ALA A 280 -37.89 17.08 3.83
C ALA A 280 -37.32 18.50 3.62
N SER A 281 -37.61 19.15 2.49
CA SER A 281 -37.05 20.46 2.17
C SER A 281 -37.61 21.58 3.07
N THR A 282 -38.90 21.55 3.41
CA THR A 282 -39.55 22.57 4.23
C THR A 282 -39.37 22.38 5.74
N ALA A 283 -39.15 21.15 6.22
CA ALA A 283 -38.86 20.86 7.63
C ALA A 283 -37.42 21.21 8.05
N SER A 284 -36.49 21.30 7.09
CA SER A 284 -35.07 21.59 7.33
C SER A 284 -34.82 22.96 8.00
N HIS A 285 -35.74 23.91 7.88
CA HIS A 285 -35.61 25.23 8.51
C HIS A 285 -35.75 25.21 10.04
N LEU A 286 -36.36 24.16 10.59
CA LEU A 286 -36.64 24.02 12.03
C LEU A 286 -35.50 23.34 12.80
N LEU A 287 -34.55 22.72 12.10
CA LEU A 287 -33.42 22.05 12.74
C LEU A 287 -32.39 23.06 13.27
N PRO A 288 -31.66 22.74 14.35
CA PRO A 288 -30.49 23.48 14.79
C PRO A 288 -29.49 23.74 13.65
N PRO A 289 -28.78 24.89 13.61
CA PRO A 289 -27.88 25.24 12.51
C PRO A 289 -26.84 24.16 12.17
N GLN A 290 -26.39 23.41 13.17
CA GLN A 290 -25.45 22.32 13.02
C GLN A 290 -26.05 21.10 12.30
N GLU A 291 -27.26 20.68 12.67
CA GLU A 291 -27.96 19.57 12.00
C GLU A 291 -28.33 19.94 10.56
N ARG A 292 -28.70 21.20 10.32
CA ARG A 292 -28.92 21.73 8.96
C ARG A 292 -27.67 21.65 8.11
N LEU A 293 -26.50 21.98 8.68
CA LEU A 293 -25.23 21.83 7.98
C LEU A 293 -24.95 20.36 7.65
N ARG A 294 -25.21 19.43 8.58
CA ARG A 294 -25.03 17.98 8.35
C ARG A 294 -25.88 17.46 7.19
N GLU A 295 -27.16 17.81 7.13
CA GLU A 295 -28.05 17.42 6.01
C GLU A 295 -27.57 18.00 4.66
N LYS A 296 -27.22 19.29 4.63
CA LYS A 296 -26.70 19.91 3.39
C LYS A 296 -25.35 19.33 2.98
N ALA A 297 -24.47 19.02 3.94
CA ALA A 297 -23.20 18.36 3.69
C ALA A 297 -23.39 16.95 3.11
N PHE A 298 -24.37 16.21 3.65
CA PHE A 298 -24.76 14.89 3.17
C PHE A 298 -25.21 14.94 1.70
N GLU A 299 -26.17 15.82 1.37
CA GLU A 299 -26.66 16.01 0.01
C GLU A 299 -25.55 16.43 -0.96
N TYR A 300 -24.68 17.35 -0.54
CA TYR A 300 -23.54 17.81 -1.33
C TYR A 300 -22.58 16.66 -1.66
N CYS A 301 -22.24 15.83 -0.67
CA CYS A 301 -21.35 14.68 -0.89
C CYS A 301 -21.99 13.60 -1.76
N GLN A 302 -23.29 13.34 -1.63
CA GLN A 302 -24.01 12.44 -2.54
C GLN A 302 -23.97 12.95 -3.98
N ARG A 303 -24.19 14.26 -4.19
CA ARG A 303 -24.10 14.89 -5.51
C ARG A 303 -22.69 14.76 -6.11
N LEU A 304 -21.64 14.95 -5.31
CA LEU A 304 -20.26 14.75 -5.79
C LEU A 304 -19.99 13.31 -6.22
N ILE A 305 -20.49 12.32 -5.49
CA ILE A 305 -20.35 10.91 -5.88
C ILE A 305 -21.12 10.65 -7.19
N GLU A 306 -22.30 11.21 -7.36
CA GLU A 306 -23.06 11.10 -8.61
C GLU A 306 -22.31 11.75 -9.79
N GLN A 307 -21.82 12.98 -9.62
CA GLN A 307 -21.00 13.69 -10.62
C GLN A 307 -19.71 12.93 -10.95
N SER A 308 -19.18 12.15 -10.01
CA SER A 308 -18.01 11.30 -10.25
C SER A 308 -18.24 10.18 -11.28
N ASN A 309 -19.49 9.89 -11.66
CA ASN A 309 -19.82 8.93 -12.71
C ASN A 309 -19.66 9.52 -14.12
N ARG A 310 -19.57 10.85 -14.25
CA ARG A 310 -19.41 11.54 -15.52
C ARG A 310 -17.95 11.55 -15.95
N ARG A 311 -17.69 11.39 -17.24
CA ARG A 311 -16.34 11.45 -17.80
C ARG A 311 -15.91 12.90 -17.94
N ALA A 312 -14.89 13.31 -17.19
CA ALA A 312 -14.32 14.65 -17.29
C ALA A 312 -13.67 14.91 -18.67
N LEU A 313 -13.90 16.10 -19.23
CA LEU A 313 -13.32 16.53 -20.50
C LEU A 313 -11.83 16.87 -20.41
N ARG A 314 -11.39 17.43 -19.28
CA ARG A 314 -9.99 17.81 -19.04
C ARG A 314 -9.34 16.88 -18.02
N LYS A 315 -8.04 16.62 -18.19
CA LYS A 315 -7.24 15.84 -17.24
C LYS A 315 -7.24 16.45 -15.84
N ALA A 316 -7.12 17.78 -15.74
CA ALA A 316 -7.15 18.48 -14.45
C ALA A 316 -8.47 18.26 -13.71
N ASP A 317 -9.59 18.31 -14.43
CA ASP A 317 -10.93 18.10 -13.87
C ASP A 317 -11.11 16.64 -13.40
N SER A 318 -10.54 15.67 -14.13
CA SER A 318 -10.52 14.26 -13.71
C SER A 318 -9.73 14.05 -12.41
N GLU A 319 -8.57 14.69 -12.25
CA GLU A 319 -7.78 14.60 -11.01
C GLU A 319 -8.50 15.31 -9.84
N LEU A 320 -9.16 16.44 -10.10
CA LEU A 320 -9.99 17.12 -9.12
C LEU A 320 -11.19 16.25 -8.70
N GLN A 321 -11.85 15.59 -9.65
CA GLN A 321 -12.96 14.65 -9.40
C GLN A 321 -12.55 13.52 -8.45
N LYS A 322 -11.36 12.93 -8.65
CA LYS A 322 -10.80 11.90 -7.75
C LYS A 322 -10.53 12.44 -6.34
N ALA A 323 -9.97 13.65 -6.24
CA ALA A 323 -9.70 14.28 -4.94
C ALA A 323 -10.99 14.62 -4.18
N CYS A 324 -12.00 15.15 -4.88
CA CYS A 324 -13.31 15.45 -4.30
C CYS A 324 -14.03 14.17 -3.84
N LEU A 325 -13.87 13.06 -4.58
CA LEU A 325 -14.43 11.77 -4.19
C LEU A 325 -13.84 11.25 -2.88
N VAL A 326 -12.52 11.35 -2.70
CA VAL A 326 -11.83 11.01 -1.44
C VAL A 326 -12.43 11.83 -0.29
N GLU A 327 -12.50 13.15 -0.44
CA GLU A 327 -12.99 14.03 0.62
C GLU A 327 -14.48 13.80 0.91
N ALA A 328 -15.32 13.60 -0.11
CA ALA A 328 -16.75 13.34 0.04
C ALA A 328 -17.02 12.06 0.86
N VAL A 329 -16.29 10.97 0.59
CA VAL A 329 -16.42 9.72 1.36
C VAL A 329 -15.98 9.92 2.81
N LEU A 330 -14.90 10.68 3.05
CA LEU A 330 -14.45 10.99 4.41
C LEU A 330 -15.43 11.90 5.18
N VAL A 331 -16.10 12.83 4.51
CA VAL A 331 -17.18 13.63 5.11
C VAL A 331 -18.38 12.74 5.46
N LEU A 332 -18.80 11.86 4.54
CA LEU A 332 -19.90 10.92 4.80
C LEU A 332 -19.59 9.98 5.98
N ASP A 333 -18.34 9.52 6.11
CA ASP A 333 -17.89 8.75 7.28
C ASP A 333 -18.07 9.53 8.59
N VAL A 334 -17.64 10.80 8.64
CA VAL A 334 -17.81 11.67 9.80
C VAL A 334 -19.28 11.86 10.14
N LEU A 335 -20.12 12.11 9.13
CA LEU A 335 -21.56 12.28 9.32
C LEU A 335 -22.21 11.02 9.92
N CYS A 336 -21.91 9.83 9.38
CA CYS A 336 -22.43 8.57 9.89
C CYS A 336 -21.93 8.24 11.30
N ARG A 337 -20.71 8.68 11.67
CA ARG A 337 -20.20 8.53 13.05
C ARG A 337 -20.87 9.46 14.04
N GLN A 338 -21.33 10.63 13.59
CA GLN A 338 -22.02 11.60 14.45
C GLN A 338 -23.51 11.31 14.58
N ASP A 339 -24.14 10.84 13.51
CA ASP A 339 -25.55 10.47 13.49
C ASP A 339 -25.75 9.21 12.62
N PRO A 340 -26.11 8.05 13.23
CA PRO A 340 -26.38 6.82 12.52
C PRO A 340 -27.53 6.89 11.50
N SER A 341 -28.40 7.91 11.55
CA SER A 341 -29.50 8.09 10.59
C SER A 341 -29.01 8.21 9.14
N PHE A 342 -27.80 8.74 8.93
CA PHE A 342 -27.18 8.86 7.61
C PHE A 342 -26.69 7.53 7.04
N LEU A 343 -26.45 6.51 7.87
CA LEU A 343 -25.80 5.27 7.45
C LEU A 343 -26.57 4.57 6.33
N TYR A 344 -27.85 4.27 6.55
CA TYR A 344 -28.67 3.57 5.55
C TYR A 344 -28.85 4.36 4.25
N ARG A 345 -28.92 5.69 4.32
CA ARG A 345 -28.97 6.58 3.15
C ARG A 345 -27.65 6.58 2.36
N THR A 346 -26.53 6.26 3.01
CA THR A 346 -25.19 6.24 2.40
C THR A 346 -24.83 4.90 1.76
N LEU A 347 -25.31 3.78 2.33
CA LEU A 347 -24.86 2.44 1.96
C LEU A 347 -25.07 2.07 0.49
N SER A 348 -26.22 2.42 -0.10
CA SER A 348 -26.52 2.12 -1.50
C SER A 348 -25.51 2.80 -2.44
N CYS A 349 -25.25 4.08 -2.19
CA CYS A 349 -24.30 4.89 -2.95
C CYS A 349 -22.86 4.35 -2.81
N LEU A 350 -22.41 4.04 -1.59
CA LEU A 350 -21.05 3.56 -1.36
C LEU A 350 -20.80 2.13 -1.88
N ARG A 351 -21.79 1.23 -1.84
CA ARG A 351 -21.65 -0.11 -2.45
C ARG A 351 -21.47 -0.02 -3.96
N ALA A 352 -22.28 0.81 -4.62
CA ALA A 352 -22.15 1.06 -6.05
C ALA A 352 -20.78 1.71 -6.39
N LEU A 353 -20.35 2.67 -5.56
CA LEU A 353 -19.05 3.31 -5.70
C LEU A 353 -17.90 2.31 -5.57
N HIS A 354 -17.91 1.47 -4.53
CA HIS A 354 -16.89 0.44 -4.30
C HIS A 354 -16.76 -0.51 -5.49
N ALA A 355 -17.87 -1.03 -6.01
CA ALA A 355 -17.86 -1.93 -7.16
C ALA A 355 -17.22 -1.28 -8.40
N ARG A 356 -17.51 -0.01 -8.65
CA ARG A 356 -16.92 0.76 -9.75
C ARG A 356 -15.42 0.99 -9.55
N LEU A 357 -15.01 1.42 -8.35
CA LEU A 357 -13.61 1.72 -8.04
C LEU A 357 -12.71 0.48 -8.09
N CYS A 358 -13.21 -0.70 -7.72
CA CYS A 358 -12.47 -1.95 -7.88
C CYS A 358 -12.14 -2.29 -9.34
N GLY A 359 -12.93 -1.78 -10.30
CA GLY A 359 -12.70 -1.95 -11.73
C GLY A 359 -11.76 -0.91 -12.35
N ASP A 360 -11.47 0.20 -11.66
CA ASP A 360 -10.73 1.34 -12.20
C ASP A 360 -9.38 1.55 -11.48
N PRO A 361 -8.25 1.16 -12.11
CA PRO A 361 -6.92 1.32 -11.50
C PRO A 361 -6.48 2.79 -11.38
N THR A 362 -7.22 3.74 -11.94
CA THR A 362 -6.88 5.17 -11.87
C THR A 362 -7.43 5.88 -10.63
N CYS A 363 -8.38 5.26 -9.93
CA CYS A 363 -9.10 5.84 -8.78
C CYS A 363 -8.76 5.14 -7.44
N VAL A 364 -7.61 4.46 -7.38
CA VAL A 364 -7.21 3.61 -6.25
C VAL A 364 -7.09 4.37 -4.93
N ARG A 365 -6.75 5.66 -4.95
CA ARG A 365 -6.73 6.51 -3.73
C ARG A 365 -8.11 6.64 -3.08
N ALA A 366 -9.20 6.64 -3.86
CA ALA A 366 -10.57 6.72 -3.34
C ALA A 366 -11.04 5.41 -2.67
N LEU A 367 -10.38 4.28 -2.93
CA LEU A 367 -10.68 3.02 -2.25
C LEU A 367 -10.30 3.06 -0.75
N LEU A 368 -9.28 3.84 -0.37
CA LEU A 368 -8.83 3.91 1.03
C LEU A 368 -9.91 4.50 1.96
N PRO A 369 -10.53 5.68 1.67
CA PRO A 369 -11.68 6.17 2.42
C PRO A 369 -12.89 5.24 2.43
N VAL A 370 -13.16 4.54 1.32
CA VAL A 370 -14.28 3.58 1.23
C VAL A 370 -14.04 2.40 2.16
N ALA A 371 -12.81 1.87 2.18
CA ALA A 371 -12.41 0.84 3.12
C ALA A 371 -12.49 1.33 4.57
N GLN A 372 -12.04 2.57 4.85
CA GLN A 372 -12.16 3.18 6.17
C GLN A 372 -13.63 3.28 6.63
N PHE A 373 -14.54 3.67 5.73
CA PHE A 373 -15.96 3.73 6.02
C PHE A 373 -16.51 2.36 6.43
N PHE A 374 -16.15 1.30 5.70
CA PHE A 374 -16.57 -0.06 6.05
C PHE A 374 -15.89 -0.59 7.33
N LEU A 375 -14.77 -0.01 7.80
CA LEU A 375 -14.17 -0.38 9.09
C LEU A 375 -14.99 0.18 10.24
N HIS A 376 -15.43 1.43 10.11
CA HIS A 376 -16.24 2.07 11.15
C HIS A 376 -17.68 1.53 11.19
N HIS A 377 -18.28 1.28 10.03
CA HIS A 377 -19.72 1.04 9.92
C HIS A 377 -20.10 -0.36 9.41
N GLY A 378 -19.14 -1.19 9.00
CA GLY A 378 -19.39 -2.47 8.34
C GLY A 378 -20.22 -3.45 9.18
N GLU A 379 -19.96 -3.51 10.50
CA GLU A 379 -20.73 -4.34 11.43
C GLU A 379 -22.18 -3.86 11.55
N ALA A 380 -22.40 -2.56 11.77
CA ALA A 380 -23.73 -1.95 11.85
C ALA A 380 -24.51 -2.06 10.52
N ALA A 381 -23.79 -2.05 9.39
CA ALA A 381 -24.36 -2.14 8.05
C ALA A 381 -24.56 -3.58 7.54
N ALA A 382 -24.19 -4.60 8.34
CA ALA A 382 -24.15 -6.01 7.93
C ALA A 382 -23.42 -6.23 6.59
N VAL A 383 -22.35 -5.47 6.34
CA VAL A 383 -21.50 -5.61 5.15
C VAL A 383 -20.29 -6.43 5.53
N ASP A 384 -20.02 -7.49 4.76
CA ASP A 384 -18.75 -8.22 4.88
C ASP A 384 -17.61 -7.35 4.35
N ALA A 385 -16.95 -6.65 5.28
CA ALA A 385 -15.85 -5.76 4.99
C ALA A 385 -14.54 -6.54 4.74
N GLU A 386 -14.47 -7.84 5.07
CA GLU A 386 -13.24 -8.64 4.92
C GLU A 386 -12.78 -8.72 3.47
N ALA A 387 -13.72 -8.94 2.55
CA ALA A 387 -13.44 -8.97 1.11
C ALA A 387 -12.84 -7.65 0.59
N VAL A 388 -13.30 -6.51 1.13
CA VAL A 388 -12.79 -5.18 0.79
C VAL A 388 -11.33 -5.04 1.21
N TYR A 389 -10.99 -5.39 2.45
CA TYR A 389 -9.60 -5.30 2.94
C TYR A 389 -8.69 -6.32 2.30
N GLN A 390 -9.18 -7.52 2.02
CA GLN A 390 -8.40 -8.53 1.32
C GLN A 390 -8.04 -8.05 -0.08
N HIS A 391 -8.99 -7.48 -0.82
CA HIS A 391 -8.71 -6.87 -2.12
C HIS A 391 -7.68 -5.74 -1.99
N LEU A 392 -7.88 -4.85 -1.02
CA LEU A 392 -7.03 -3.70 -0.77
C LEU A 392 -5.58 -4.09 -0.46
N CYS A 393 -5.36 -5.04 0.46
CA CYS A 393 -4.02 -5.45 0.89
C CYS A 393 -3.30 -6.36 -0.11
N THR A 394 -4.03 -7.09 -0.96
CA THR A 394 -3.42 -8.03 -1.92
C THR A 394 -3.18 -7.42 -3.29
N ARG A 395 -4.01 -6.48 -3.75
CA ARG A 395 -3.91 -5.93 -5.10
C ARG A 395 -3.15 -4.60 -5.15
N ILE A 396 -3.50 -3.66 -4.29
CA ILE A 396 -2.96 -2.28 -4.38
C ILE A 396 -1.44 -2.25 -4.20
N PRO A 397 -0.84 -2.90 -3.17
CA PRO A 397 0.62 -2.90 -3.03
C PRO A 397 1.33 -3.67 -4.15
N ALA A 398 0.67 -4.66 -4.77
CA ALA A 398 1.26 -5.44 -5.85
C ALA A 398 1.30 -4.67 -7.19
N GLU A 399 0.28 -3.86 -7.48
CA GLU A 399 0.15 -3.14 -8.75
C GLU A 399 0.69 -1.71 -8.68
N HIS A 400 0.58 -1.03 -7.53
CA HIS A 400 0.83 0.41 -7.38
C HIS A 400 1.98 0.76 -6.43
N PHE A 401 2.92 -0.16 -6.17
CA PHE A 401 4.11 0.10 -5.35
C PHE A 401 4.96 1.28 -5.83
N HIS A 402 4.89 1.60 -7.13
CA HIS A 402 5.66 2.67 -7.75
C HIS A 402 5.14 4.08 -7.47
N SER A 403 3.98 4.22 -6.80
CA SER A 403 3.39 5.51 -6.43
C SER A 403 3.74 5.87 -4.98
N PRO A 404 4.71 6.79 -4.73
CA PRO A 404 5.19 7.07 -3.37
C PRO A 404 4.15 7.73 -2.48
N LEU A 405 3.27 8.57 -3.04
CA LEU A 405 2.21 9.22 -2.28
C LEU A 405 1.15 8.20 -1.83
N LEU A 406 0.72 7.32 -2.73
CA LEU A 406 -0.24 6.26 -2.40
C LEU A 406 0.34 5.29 -1.36
N ALA A 407 1.62 4.94 -1.50
CA ALA A 407 2.32 4.09 -0.53
C ALA A 407 2.28 4.70 0.88
N LEU A 408 2.55 6.00 1.00
CA LEU A 408 2.48 6.71 2.28
C LEU A 408 1.05 6.73 2.86
N GLU A 409 0.07 7.12 2.04
CA GLU A 409 -1.34 7.15 2.46
C GLU A 409 -1.86 5.77 2.87
N PHE A 410 -1.44 4.72 2.18
CA PHE A 410 -1.82 3.35 2.48
C PHE A 410 -1.26 2.90 3.83
N VAL A 411 0.03 3.12 4.09
CA VAL A 411 0.65 2.73 5.36
C VAL A 411 0.07 3.55 6.52
N GLN A 412 -0.19 4.84 6.31
CA GLN A 412 -0.88 5.69 7.28
C GLN A 412 -2.30 5.20 7.56
N PHE A 413 -3.05 4.79 6.52
CA PHE A 413 -4.36 4.16 6.66
C PHE A 413 -4.27 2.89 7.51
N CYS A 414 -3.33 1.98 7.22
CA CYS A 414 -3.13 0.77 8.00
C CYS A 414 -2.86 1.09 9.47
N ARG A 415 -1.97 2.05 9.75
CA ARG A 415 -1.60 2.47 11.11
C ARG A 415 -2.77 3.09 11.86
N ALA A 416 -3.46 4.06 11.26
CA ALA A 416 -4.59 4.75 11.88
C ALA A 416 -5.77 3.80 12.14
N SER A 417 -5.94 2.80 11.28
CA SER A 417 -7.03 1.83 11.35
C SER A 417 -6.76 0.62 12.25
N LEU A 418 -5.55 0.48 12.83
CA LEU A 418 -5.17 -0.64 13.70
C LEU A 418 -6.23 -0.99 14.77
N PRO A 419 -6.80 -0.02 15.52
CA PRO A 419 -7.80 -0.33 16.55
C PRO A 419 -9.11 -0.89 15.99
N LEU A 420 -9.42 -0.58 14.73
CA LEU A 420 -10.68 -0.91 14.06
C LEU A 420 -10.61 -2.24 13.33
N PHE A 421 -9.41 -2.75 13.03
CA PHE A 421 -9.27 -4.02 12.31
C PHE A 421 -9.89 -5.18 13.07
N GLY A 422 -9.84 -5.21 14.42
CA GLY A 422 -10.44 -6.28 15.22
C GLY A 422 -10.13 -7.68 14.67
N ARG A 423 -11.18 -8.41 14.24
CA ARG A 423 -11.09 -9.74 13.59
C ARG A 423 -10.37 -9.76 12.23
N HIS A 424 -10.33 -8.64 11.51
CA HIS A 424 -9.70 -8.49 10.20
C HIS A 424 -8.17 -8.29 10.27
N LEU A 425 -7.58 -8.20 11.47
CA LEU A 425 -6.14 -8.04 11.64
C LEU A 425 -5.34 -9.21 11.03
N GLY A 426 -5.92 -10.41 10.97
CA GLY A 426 -5.31 -11.56 10.30
C GLY A 426 -5.06 -11.34 8.80
N VAL A 427 -5.93 -10.59 8.12
CA VAL A 427 -5.74 -10.22 6.71
C VAL A 427 -4.54 -9.29 6.55
N LEU A 428 -4.41 -8.30 7.43
CA LEU A 428 -3.29 -7.36 7.41
C LEU A 428 -1.96 -8.06 7.73
N ARG A 429 -1.93 -8.89 8.79
CA ARG A 429 -0.76 -9.69 9.17
C ARG A 429 -0.31 -10.61 8.05
N SER A 430 -1.24 -11.37 7.48
CA SER A 430 -0.92 -12.26 6.36
C SER A 430 -0.54 -11.50 5.08
N SER A 431 -0.83 -10.22 4.94
CA SER A 431 -0.49 -9.42 3.74
C SER A 431 0.84 -8.66 3.86
N PHE A 432 1.62 -8.85 4.93
CA PHE A 432 2.87 -8.13 5.14
C PHE A 432 3.86 -8.19 3.96
N PRO A 433 3.99 -9.32 3.20
CA PRO A 433 4.96 -9.34 2.10
C PRO A 433 4.65 -8.32 1.02
N ASN A 434 3.36 -8.09 0.78
CA ASN A 434 2.89 -7.08 -0.15
C ASN A 434 3.11 -5.66 0.39
N LEU A 435 2.88 -5.43 1.69
CA LEU A 435 3.15 -4.14 2.31
C LEU A 435 4.63 -3.76 2.18
N PHE A 436 5.54 -4.72 2.33
CA PHE A 436 6.98 -4.47 2.22
C PHE A 436 7.43 -4.09 0.81
N LYS A 437 6.60 -4.30 -0.23
CA LYS A 437 6.87 -3.77 -1.57
C LYS A 437 6.91 -2.24 -1.58
N PHE A 438 6.06 -1.58 -0.78
CA PHE A 438 6.12 -0.14 -0.59
C PHE A 438 7.41 0.29 0.10
N LEU A 439 7.81 -0.43 1.16
CA LEU A 439 9.05 -0.16 1.88
C LEU A 439 10.29 -0.34 0.99
N ALA A 440 10.31 -1.41 0.18
CA ALA A 440 11.37 -1.71 -0.78
C ALA A 440 11.51 -0.60 -1.84
N TRP A 441 10.39 -0.13 -2.41
CA TRP A 441 10.41 0.86 -3.48
C TRP A 441 10.59 2.31 -3.00
N SER A 442 10.03 2.67 -1.83
CA SER A 442 9.95 4.05 -1.32
C SER A 442 10.43 4.18 0.14
N SER A 443 11.62 3.64 0.44
CA SER A 443 12.12 3.44 1.81
C SER A 443 12.23 4.71 2.69
N PRO A 444 12.86 5.83 2.28
CA PRO A 444 13.15 6.94 3.20
C PRO A 444 11.91 7.59 3.84
N PRO A 445 10.81 7.92 3.11
CA PRO A 445 9.63 8.53 3.72
C PRO A 445 8.78 7.55 4.55
N LEU A 446 8.88 6.24 4.29
CA LEU A 446 8.01 5.23 4.90
C LEU A 446 8.61 4.57 6.15
N THR A 447 9.91 4.74 6.39
CA THR A 447 10.61 4.06 7.49
C THR A 447 9.96 4.33 8.84
N ALA A 448 9.66 5.60 9.17
CA ALA A 448 9.03 5.95 10.43
C ALA A 448 7.62 5.35 10.60
N GLU A 449 6.85 5.29 9.51
CA GLU A 449 5.50 4.72 9.52
C GLU A 449 5.55 3.18 9.68
N PHE A 450 6.47 2.49 9.01
CA PHE A 450 6.65 1.04 9.15
C PHE A 450 7.17 0.64 10.53
N VAL A 451 8.10 1.41 11.11
CA VAL A 451 8.57 1.17 12.49
C VAL A 451 7.41 1.19 13.49
N ALA A 452 6.44 2.09 13.30
CA ALA A 452 5.24 2.15 14.12
C ALA A 452 4.24 1.01 13.82
N LEU A 453 4.18 0.51 12.57
CA LEU A 453 3.22 -0.52 12.14
C LEU A 453 3.70 -1.95 12.44
N LEU A 454 5.01 -2.21 12.38
CA LEU A 454 5.63 -3.54 12.52
C LEU A 454 5.17 -4.32 13.77
N PRO A 455 5.08 -3.73 14.98
CA PRO A 455 4.67 -4.47 16.17
C PRO A 455 3.27 -5.11 16.06
N SER A 456 2.38 -4.57 15.24
CA SER A 456 1.04 -5.12 15.02
C SER A 456 1.00 -6.22 13.94
N LEU A 457 2.01 -6.25 13.06
CA LEU A 457 2.13 -7.20 11.96
C LEU A 457 2.84 -8.50 12.37
N VAL A 458 3.79 -8.41 13.29
CA VAL A 458 4.60 -9.55 13.75
C VAL A 458 3.79 -10.44 14.70
N ASP A 459 3.77 -11.74 14.42
CA ASP A 459 3.37 -12.78 15.37
C ASP A 459 4.36 -13.96 15.33
N ALA A 460 4.17 -14.95 16.21
CA ALA A 460 5.07 -16.11 16.29
C ALA A 460 5.14 -16.92 14.99
N GLY A 461 4.10 -16.88 14.15
CA GLY A 461 4.04 -17.59 12.87
C GLY A 461 4.67 -16.82 11.71
N THR A 462 4.73 -15.50 11.78
CA THR A 462 5.25 -14.63 10.69
C THR A 462 6.61 -14.02 10.99
N ALA A 463 7.08 -14.02 12.24
CA ALA A 463 8.31 -13.31 12.65
C ALA A 463 9.56 -13.67 11.84
N VAL A 464 9.80 -14.97 11.61
CA VAL A 464 10.96 -15.44 10.82
C VAL A 464 10.83 -15.00 9.37
N GLU A 465 9.66 -15.21 8.77
CA GLU A 465 9.40 -14.83 7.37
C GLU A 465 9.50 -13.31 7.16
N MET A 466 9.11 -12.51 8.16
CA MET A 466 9.27 -11.06 8.15
C MET A 466 10.74 -10.65 8.24
N LEU A 467 11.53 -11.28 9.12
CA LEU A 467 12.96 -11.01 9.25
C LEU A 467 13.69 -11.29 7.93
N ASP A 468 13.42 -12.44 7.32
CA ASP A 468 13.98 -12.81 6.02
C ASP A 468 13.65 -11.75 4.95
N LEU A 469 12.38 -11.31 4.90
CA LEU A 469 11.97 -10.30 3.92
C LEU A 469 12.59 -8.91 4.17
N LEU A 470 12.85 -8.54 5.43
CA LEU A 470 13.56 -7.30 5.76
C LEU A 470 15.02 -7.36 5.28
N LEU A 471 15.68 -8.51 5.44
CA LEU A 471 17.03 -8.74 4.93
C LEU A 471 17.06 -8.75 3.39
N ASP A 472 16.01 -9.31 2.78
CA ASP A 472 15.84 -9.40 1.32
C ASP A 472 15.24 -8.14 0.67
N LEU A 473 15.06 -7.02 1.38
CA LEU A 473 14.54 -5.77 0.79
C LEU A 473 15.28 -5.34 -0.50
N PRO A 474 16.62 -5.43 -0.60
CA PRO A 474 17.32 -5.14 -1.85
C PRO A 474 16.94 -6.09 -2.99
N CYS A 475 16.79 -7.39 -2.69
CA CYS A 475 16.38 -8.41 -3.65
C CYS A 475 14.93 -8.20 -4.10
N LEU A 476 14.04 -7.86 -3.16
CA LEU A 476 12.65 -7.49 -3.44
C LEU A 476 12.59 -6.26 -4.35
N THR A 477 13.40 -5.24 -4.09
CA THR A 477 13.49 -4.03 -4.92
C THR A 477 13.90 -4.37 -6.36
N ALA A 478 14.93 -5.20 -6.52
CA ALA A 478 15.37 -5.67 -7.84
C ALA A 478 14.29 -6.49 -8.57
N ALA A 479 13.58 -7.37 -7.85
CA ALA A 479 12.48 -8.15 -8.40
C ALA A 479 11.31 -7.26 -8.86
N LEU A 480 10.98 -6.21 -8.10
CA LEU A 480 9.95 -5.23 -8.45
C LEU A 480 10.33 -4.42 -9.69
N ASP A 481 11.60 -4.04 -9.84
CA ASP A 481 12.08 -3.34 -11.05
C ASP A 481 11.96 -4.24 -12.29
N LEU A 482 12.34 -5.51 -12.17
CA LEU A 482 12.16 -6.50 -13.25
C LEU A 482 10.68 -6.71 -13.57
N GLN A 483 9.81 -6.82 -12.56
CA GLN A 483 8.36 -6.92 -12.74
C GLN A 483 7.82 -5.71 -13.51
N LEU A 484 8.21 -4.49 -13.12
CA LEU A 484 7.76 -3.26 -13.76
C LEU A 484 8.21 -3.18 -15.23
N ARG A 485 9.48 -3.46 -15.51
CA ARG A 485 10.04 -3.48 -16.87
C ARG A 485 9.39 -4.56 -17.74
N SER A 486 9.07 -5.72 -17.16
CA SER A 486 8.39 -6.80 -17.88
C SER A 486 6.98 -6.41 -18.34
N SER A 487 6.26 -5.64 -17.51
CA SER A 487 4.93 -5.12 -17.81
C SER A 487 4.96 -3.94 -18.80
N GLN A 488 5.97 -3.07 -18.70
CA GLN A 488 6.11 -1.88 -19.56
C GLN A 488 6.65 -2.18 -20.96
N ALA A 489 7.40 -3.27 -21.15
CA ALA A 489 7.95 -3.68 -22.44
C ALA A 489 6.87 -3.97 -23.51
N ALA A 490 5.59 -4.07 -23.12
CA ALA A 490 4.46 -4.21 -24.03
C ALA A 490 3.84 -2.88 -24.51
N SER A 491 4.14 -1.72 -23.90
CA SER A 491 3.41 -0.47 -24.23
C SER A 491 4.25 0.76 -24.54
N GLU A 492 5.48 0.97 -24.03
CA GLU A 492 6.28 2.15 -24.43
C GLU A 492 7.71 2.01 -23.91
N LYS A 493 8.71 2.07 -24.80
CA LYS A 493 10.13 2.08 -24.44
C LYS A 493 10.53 3.49 -23.96
N PRO A 494 11.09 3.67 -22.75
CA PRO A 494 11.82 4.87 -22.41
C PRO A 494 13.16 4.89 -23.18
N LEU A 495 13.46 6.02 -23.82
CA LEU A 495 14.57 6.21 -24.77
C LEU A 495 15.95 6.50 -24.15
N TRP A 496 16.14 6.41 -22.83
CA TRP A 496 17.33 7.01 -22.19
C TRP A 496 18.30 6.08 -21.45
N ASP A 497 18.27 4.76 -21.66
CA ASP A 497 19.38 3.94 -21.13
C ASP A 497 19.88 2.86 -22.09
N VAL A 498 20.94 3.21 -22.83
CA VAL A 498 21.67 2.32 -23.74
C VAL A 498 22.80 1.57 -23.00
N SER A 499 22.93 1.72 -21.68
CA SER A 499 24.13 1.26 -20.97
C SER A 499 24.02 -0.04 -20.16
N VAL A 500 22.85 -0.68 -20.03
CA VAL A 500 22.76 -1.97 -19.33
C VAL A 500 22.15 -3.05 -20.21
N ARG A 501 23.03 -3.92 -20.73
CA ARG A 501 22.65 -5.26 -21.21
C ARG A 501 22.04 -6.05 -20.04
N ALA A 502 20.74 -5.87 -19.80
CA ALA A 502 19.94 -6.64 -18.85
C ALA A 502 19.15 -7.77 -19.53
N ALA A 503 19.60 -8.25 -20.70
CA ALA A 503 18.97 -9.35 -21.42
C ALA A 503 18.87 -10.59 -20.50
N GLY A 504 19.96 -10.94 -19.82
CA GLY A 504 20.01 -12.11 -18.93
C GLY A 504 19.10 -12.05 -17.70
N CYS A 505 18.89 -10.89 -17.07
CA CYS A 505 18.05 -10.79 -15.86
C CYS A 505 16.54 -10.84 -16.18
N LEU A 506 16.12 -10.19 -17.28
CA LEU A 506 14.74 -10.29 -17.76
C LEU A 506 14.45 -11.67 -18.37
N GLU A 507 15.43 -12.29 -19.01
CA GLU A 507 15.36 -13.69 -19.46
C GLU A 507 15.27 -14.64 -18.26
N ALA A 508 16.09 -14.45 -17.23
CA ALA A 508 16.02 -15.23 -15.99
C ALA A 508 14.69 -15.04 -15.25
N PHE A 509 14.09 -13.85 -15.27
CA PHE A 509 12.76 -13.60 -14.72
C PHE A 509 11.66 -14.40 -15.45
N ARG A 510 11.87 -14.70 -16.73
CA ARG A 510 10.95 -15.51 -17.57
C ARG A 510 11.31 -17.01 -17.55
N ASP A 511 12.49 -17.37 -17.04
CA ASP A 511 12.97 -18.74 -17.01
C ASP A 511 12.21 -19.56 -15.93
N PRO A 512 11.58 -20.70 -16.29
CA PRO A 512 10.91 -21.58 -15.36
C PRO A 512 11.76 -22.01 -14.15
N GLN A 513 13.08 -22.08 -14.30
CA GLN A 513 13.99 -22.49 -13.22
C GLN A 513 14.06 -21.47 -12.07
N TYR A 514 13.92 -20.18 -12.37
CA TYR A 514 14.00 -19.11 -11.36
C TYR A 514 12.62 -18.56 -10.98
N GLN A 515 11.56 -18.94 -11.71
CA GLN A 515 10.21 -18.44 -11.50
C GLN A 515 9.72 -18.64 -10.06
N ALA A 516 10.05 -19.77 -9.42
CA ALA A 516 9.67 -20.04 -8.03
C ALA A 516 10.30 -19.04 -7.03
N LEU A 517 11.52 -18.58 -7.28
CA LEU A 517 12.20 -17.58 -6.44
C LEU A 517 11.52 -16.21 -6.58
N PHE A 518 11.26 -15.78 -7.80
CA PHE A 518 10.57 -14.51 -8.05
C PHE A 518 9.14 -14.54 -7.52
N GLN A 519 8.40 -15.65 -7.69
CA GLN A 519 7.08 -15.83 -7.10
C GLN A 519 7.12 -15.76 -5.57
N HIS A 520 8.16 -16.33 -4.95
CA HIS A 520 8.34 -16.21 -3.51
C HIS A 520 8.59 -14.75 -3.11
N LEU A 521 9.56 -14.05 -3.70
CA LEU A 521 9.84 -12.65 -3.35
C LEU A 521 8.63 -11.73 -3.60
N LEU A 522 7.92 -11.92 -4.72
CA LEU A 522 6.78 -11.08 -5.13
C LEU A 522 5.43 -11.55 -4.56
N ARG A 523 5.42 -12.52 -3.64
CA ARG A 523 4.19 -13.06 -3.05
C ARG A 523 3.32 -11.98 -2.41
N ALA A 524 2.01 -12.15 -2.48
CA ALA A 524 1.05 -11.21 -1.89
C ALA A 524 0.74 -11.52 -0.42
N LYS A 525 0.90 -12.79 0.00
CA LYS A 525 0.59 -13.25 1.35
C LYS A 525 1.75 -14.02 1.96
N ALA A 526 1.82 -13.98 3.29
CA ALA A 526 2.69 -14.80 4.12
C ALA A 526 2.44 -16.28 3.78
N SER A 527 3.53 -17.02 3.60
CA SER A 527 3.45 -18.44 3.22
C SER A 527 3.28 -19.34 4.44
N GLY A 528 3.50 -18.82 5.66
CA GLY A 528 3.23 -19.51 6.92
C GLY A 528 4.20 -20.66 7.24
N THR A 529 5.08 -21.03 6.32
CA THR A 529 6.23 -21.92 6.53
C THR A 529 7.22 -21.72 5.37
N THR A 530 8.36 -21.07 5.63
CA THR A 530 9.50 -20.92 4.69
C THR A 530 9.98 -22.27 4.13
N GLU A 531 9.68 -23.35 4.85
CA GLU A 531 10.04 -24.73 4.53
C GLU A 531 9.54 -25.25 3.18
N ARG A 532 8.35 -24.85 2.72
CA ARG A 532 7.82 -25.36 1.43
C ARG A 532 8.61 -24.81 0.24
N VAL A 533 9.01 -23.54 0.29
CA VAL A 533 9.83 -22.93 -0.76
C VAL A 533 11.27 -23.42 -0.67
N LEU A 534 11.85 -23.43 0.54
CA LEU A 534 13.18 -23.98 0.78
C LEU A 534 13.30 -25.43 0.32
N SER A 535 12.26 -26.25 0.48
CA SER A 535 12.26 -27.66 0.03
C SER A 535 12.49 -27.80 -1.47
N SER A 536 11.79 -27.01 -2.29
CA SER A 536 11.96 -27.03 -3.75
C SER A 536 13.31 -26.45 -4.20
N GLN A 537 13.78 -25.39 -3.54
CA GLN A 537 15.07 -24.76 -3.85
C GLN A 537 16.25 -25.64 -3.44
N PHE A 538 16.13 -26.36 -2.32
CA PHE A 538 17.13 -27.31 -1.86
C PHE A 538 17.36 -28.43 -2.88
N LEU A 539 16.29 -28.98 -3.47
CA LEU A 539 16.40 -29.98 -4.53
C LEU A 539 17.07 -29.42 -5.79
N ALA A 540 16.70 -28.20 -6.19
CA ALA A 540 17.31 -27.52 -7.35
C ALA A 540 18.82 -27.25 -7.12
N LEU A 541 19.20 -26.84 -5.89
CA LEU A 541 20.59 -26.68 -5.47
C LEU A 541 21.36 -27.99 -5.51
N CYS A 542 20.80 -29.07 -4.93
CA CYS A 542 21.44 -30.39 -4.97
C CYS A 542 21.56 -30.93 -6.39
N THR A 543 20.61 -30.62 -7.29
CA THR A 543 20.70 -30.98 -8.71
C THR A 543 21.86 -30.28 -9.39
N ARG A 544 22.10 -29.00 -9.10
CA ARG A 544 23.21 -28.23 -9.68
C ARG A 544 24.55 -28.55 -9.06
N ARG A 545 24.59 -28.89 -7.76
CA ARG A 545 25.80 -29.24 -7.02
C ARG A 545 25.54 -30.45 -6.12
N PRO A 546 25.56 -31.68 -6.67
CA PRO A 546 25.31 -32.92 -5.92
C PRO A 546 26.24 -33.13 -4.72
N SER A 547 27.47 -32.60 -4.78
CA SER A 547 28.45 -32.69 -3.70
C SER A 547 28.00 -32.04 -2.40
N LEU A 548 27.01 -31.13 -2.43
CA LEU A 548 26.47 -30.48 -1.23
C LEU A 548 25.95 -31.49 -0.20
N VAL A 549 25.39 -32.62 -0.63
CA VAL A 549 24.86 -33.66 0.27
C VAL A 549 25.98 -34.32 1.07
N VAL A 550 27.17 -34.45 0.49
CA VAL A 550 28.35 -35.01 1.17
C VAL A 550 29.09 -33.93 1.96
N GLU A 551 29.15 -32.69 1.46
CA GLU A 551 29.80 -31.56 2.13
C GLU A 551 29.09 -31.14 3.43
N GLN A 552 27.76 -31.14 3.43
CA GLN A 552 26.92 -30.74 4.57
C GLN A 552 26.36 -31.96 5.32
N ALA A 553 27.07 -33.09 5.26
CA ALA A 553 26.58 -34.36 5.80
C ALA A 553 26.24 -34.28 7.30
N LYS A 554 27.00 -33.48 8.06
CA LYS A 554 26.80 -33.30 9.50
C LYS A 554 25.49 -32.57 9.79
N GLU A 555 25.28 -31.45 9.12
CA GLU A 555 24.09 -30.59 9.26
C GLU A 555 22.83 -31.33 8.79
N LEU A 556 22.93 -32.11 7.71
CA LEU A 556 21.82 -32.94 7.21
C LEU A 556 21.50 -34.09 8.17
N LEU A 557 22.50 -34.71 8.80
CA LEU A 557 22.29 -35.73 9.84
C LEU A 557 21.64 -35.13 11.09
N GLU A 558 22.11 -33.96 11.54
CA GLU A 558 21.50 -33.22 12.65
C GLU A 558 20.06 -32.83 12.33
N PHE A 559 19.76 -32.39 11.10
CA PHE A 559 18.41 -32.07 10.65
C PHE A 559 17.48 -33.30 10.67
N VAL A 560 17.94 -34.44 10.15
CA VAL A 560 17.17 -35.70 10.16
C VAL A 560 16.97 -36.22 11.60
N GLY A 561 17.96 -36.04 12.48
CA GLY A 561 17.92 -36.54 13.86
C GLY A 561 17.25 -35.64 14.89
N SER A 562 17.11 -34.34 14.63
CA SER A 562 16.51 -33.37 15.57
C SER A 562 14.98 -33.26 15.46
N LEU A 563 14.38 -33.76 14.38
CA LEU A 563 12.94 -33.65 14.12
C LEU A 563 12.14 -34.78 14.80
N GLY A 564 12.08 -34.78 16.13
CA GLY A 564 11.17 -35.63 16.93
C GLY A 564 9.71 -35.18 16.90
N GLY A 565 9.18 -34.79 15.72
CA GLY A 565 7.82 -34.25 15.61
C GLY A 565 7.37 -33.96 14.17
N PRO A 566 6.30 -34.60 13.65
CA PRO A 566 5.75 -34.40 12.29
C PRO A 566 5.16 -33.01 11.97
N HIS A 567 5.40 -31.98 12.78
CA HIS A 567 4.48 -30.83 12.91
C HIS A 567 4.96 -29.51 12.26
N GLY A 568 6.13 -29.49 11.62
CA GLY A 568 6.64 -28.27 10.95
C GLY A 568 7.13 -28.46 9.50
N GLY A 569 7.68 -29.64 9.17
CA GLY A 569 8.57 -29.74 8.00
C GLY A 569 8.43 -30.89 7.04
N GLY A 570 7.24 -31.46 6.88
CA GLY A 570 7.02 -32.62 6.00
C GLY A 570 7.58 -32.46 4.57
N HIS A 571 7.47 -31.28 3.96
CA HIS A 571 7.98 -31.03 2.61
C HIS A 571 9.52 -30.90 2.55
N MET A 572 10.13 -30.21 3.52
CA MET A 572 11.58 -30.06 3.63
C MET A 572 12.23 -31.40 3.97
N LEU A 573 11.67 -32.14 4.92
CA LEU A 573 12.09 -33.50 5.27
C LEU A 573 12.03 -34.42 4.06
N THR A 574 10.92 -34.42 3.31
CA THR A 574 10.79 -35.24 2.09
C THR A 574 11.88 -34.89 1.07
N SER A 575 12.18 -33.60 0.90
CA SER A 575 13.20 -33.13 -0.05
C SER A 575 14.62 -33.49 0.39
N VAL A 576 14.94 -33.35 1.68
CA VAL A 576 16.22 -33.76 2.26
C VAL A 576 16.42 -35.28 2.14
N VAL A 577 15.42 -36.06 2.56
CA VAL A 577 15.46 -37.54 2.48
C VAL A 577 15.59 -38.00 1.03
N TRP A 578 14.90 -37.35 0.09
CA TRP A 578 15.02 -37.65 -1.33
C TRP A 578 16.42 -37.32 -1.86
N ALA A 579 16.97 -36.14 -1.54
CA ALA A 579 18.30 -35.73 -2.00
C ALA A 579 19.42 -36.63 -1.44
N ILE A 580 19.31 -37.07 -0.18
CA ILE A 580 20.20 -38.09 0.40
C ILE A 580 20.13 -39.38 -0.42
N GLY A 581 18.92 -39.84 -0.70
CA GLY A 581 18.68 -41.02 -1.53
C GLY A 581 19.25 -40.89 -2.92
N GLU A 582 19.23 -39.71 -3.54
CA GLU A 582 19.70 -39.51 -4.91
C GLU A 582 21.22 -39.29 -4.99
N TYR A 583 21.77 -38.39 -4.17
CA TYR A 583 23.13 -37.85 -4.34
C TYR A 583 24.17 -38.42 -3.38
N LEU A 584 23.80 -39.10 -2.29
CA LEU A 584 24.76 -39.75 -1.39
C LEU A 584 25.35 -41.02 -2.04
N SER A 585 26.27 -40.84 -2.98
CA SER A 585 26.92 -41.89 -3.76
C SER A 585 28.32 -41.49 -4.21
N VAL A 586 29.22 -42.47 -4.31
CA VAL A 586 30.58 -42.29 -4.85
C VAL A 586 30.56 -41.81 -6.30
N SER A 587 29.48 -42.09 -7.04
CA SER A 587 29.29 -41.63 -8.42
C SER A 587 29.17 -40.11 -8.54
N TRP A 588 28.68 -39.43 -7.49
CA TRP A 588 28.46 -37.97 -7.47
C TRP A 588 29.55 -37.21 -6.71
N ASP A 589 30.11 -37.80 -5.65
CA ASP A 589 31.26 -37.23 -4.92
C ASP A 589 32.18 -38.36 -4.41
N ARG A 590 33.46 -38.31 -4.81
CA ARG A 590 34.48 -39.31 -4.43
C ARG A 590 34.77 -39.34 -2.92
N ARG A 591 34.40 -38.30 -2.17
CA ARG A 591 34.54 -38.24 -0.71
C ARG A 591 33.47 -39.04 0.03
N CYS A 592 32.44 -39.52 -0.67
CA CYS A 592 31.39 -40.34 -0.08
C CYS A 592 31.98 -41.67 0.41
N THR A 593 31.82 -41.96 1.70
CA THR A 593 32.33 -43.19 2.34
C THR A 593 31.18 -44.12 2.74
N VAL A 594 31.47 -45.43 2.84
CA VAL A 594 30.51 -46.43 3.32
C VAL A 594 30.06 -46.11 4.76
N GLU A 595 30.95 -45.56 5.59
CA GLU A 595 30.62 -45.12 6.95
C GLU A 595 29.57 -43.99 6.97
N GLN A 596 29.66 -43.03 6.05
CA GLN A 596 28.65 -41.97 5.92
C GLN A 596 27.31 -42.54 5.47
N ILE A 597 27.30 -43.47 4.50
CA ILE A 597 26.08 -44.17 4.05
C ILE A 597 25.41 -44.89 5.23
N ASN A 598 26.19 -45.60 6.05
CA ASN A 598 25.68 -46.32 7.22
C ASN A 598 25.10 -45.35 8.28
N LYS A 599 25.75 -44.22 8.54
CA LYS A 599 25.23 -43.20 9.49
C LYS A 599 23.90 -42.60 9.05
N PHE A 600 23.77 -42.24 7.76
CA PHE A 600 22.51 -41.76 7.21
C PHE A 600 21.44 -42.84 7.22
N PHE A 601 21.81 -44.08 6.93
CA PHE A 601 20.89 -45.21 7.00
C PHE A 601 20.31 -45.39 8.40
N GLU A 602 21.15 -45.38 9.44
CA GLU A 602 20.72 -45.52 10.84
C GLU A 602 19.80 -44.39 11.28
N ALA A 603 20.13 -43.13 10.93
CA ALA A 603 19.30 -41.98 11.25
C ALA A 603 17.92 -42.05 10.57
N LEU A 604 17.87 -42.41 9.28
CA LEU A 604 16.63 -42.55 8.53
C LEU A 604 15.81 -43.78 8.95
N GLU A 605 16.47 -44.85 9.37
CA GLU A 605 15.83 -46.05 9.93
C GLU A 605 15.13 -45.73 11.26
N ALA A 606 15.81 -44.97 12.15
CA ALA A 606 15.22 -44.49 13.39
C ALA A 606 14.01 -43.57 13.14
N LEU A 607 14.14 -42.62 12.21
CA LEU A 607 13.06 -41.72 11.82
C LEU A 607 11.84 -42.48 11.24
N LEU A 608 12.07 -43.46 10.36
CA LEU A 608 10.99 -44.30 9.81
C LEU A 608 10.29 -45.09 10.92
N PHE A 609 11.05 -45.60 11.91
CA PHE A 609 10.48 -46.30 13.05
C PHE A 609 9.61 -45.37 13.91
N GLU A 610 10.10 -44.17 14.23
CA GLU A 610 9.36 -43.17 15.01
C GLU A 610 8.04 -42.78 14.33
N VAL A 611 8.09 -42.49 13.02
CA VAL A 611 6.92 -42.09 12.22
C VAL A 611 5.89 -43.22 12.09
N THR A 612 6.33 -44.49 12.10
CA THR A 612 5.44 -45.65 11.90
C THR A 612 4.96 -46.28 13.21
N GLN A 613 5.63 -46.03 14.33
CA GLN A 613 5.30 -46.57 15.66
C GLN A 613 4.63 -45.55 16.59
N SER A 614 4.58 -44.26 16.22
CA SER A 614 3.87 -43.24 17.00
C SER A 614 2.39 -43.63 17.17
N ARG A 615 1.95 -43.91 18.40
CA ARG A 615 0.52 -44.13 18.70
C ARG A 615 -0.25 -42.85 18.34
N PRO A 616 -1.41 -42.93 17.66
CA PRO A 616 -2.26 -41.77 17.47
C PRO A 616 -2.78 -41.32 18.84
N SER A 617 -2.13 -40.33 19.44
CA SER A 617 -2.71 -39.58 20.55
C SER A 617 -3.77 -38.63 19.98
N ALA A 618 -4.84 -38.40 20.73
CA ALA A 618 -6.06 -37.70 20.31
C ALA A 618 -5.89 -36.23 19.84
N ALA A 619 -4.65 -35.74 19.72
CA ALA A 619 -4.31 -34.37 19.35
C ALA A 619 -3.29 -34.21 18.21
N LEU A 620 -2.75 -35.29 17.61
CA LEU A 620 -1.75 -35.21 16.52
C LEU A 620 -2.29 -35.74 15.17
N PRO A 621 -2.17 -34.99 14.05
CA PRO A 621 -2.40 -35.53 12.71
C PRO A 621 -1.36 -36.59 12.34
N ALA A 622 -1.81 -37.65 11.66
CA ALA A 622 -0.96 -38.72 11.15
C ALA A 622 0.01 -38.22 10.07
N CYS A 623 1.22 -38.80 10.01
CA CYS A 623 2.24 -38.44 9.02
C CYS A 623 1.78 -38.76 7.58
N PRO A 624 2.04 -37.91 6.57
CA PRO A 624 1.64 -38.19 5.19
C PRO A 624 2.29 -39.46 4.61
N PRO A 625 1.57 -40.29 3.84
CA PRO A 625 2.11 -41.53 3.23
C PRO A 625 3.26 -41.29 2.25
N GLN A 626 3.36 -40.07 1.71
CA GLN A 626 4.44 -39.63 0.82
C GLN A 626 5.80 -39.62 1.56
N VAL A 627 5.83 -39.21 2.82
CA VAL A 627 7.06 -39.19 3.63
C VAL A 627 7.55 -40.62 3.86
N ILE A 628 6.62 -41.52 4.21
CA ILE A 628 6.89 -42.95 4.44
C ILE A 628 7.43 -43.62 3.16
N THR A 629 6.79 -43.39 2.02
CA THR A 629 7.22 -43.99 0.74
C THR A 629 8.57 -43.46 0.26
N VAL A 630 8.88 -42.18 0.49
CA VAL A 630 10.19 -41.59 0.18
C VAL A 630 11.27 -42.15 1.11
N LEU A 631 11.01 -42.25 2.42
CA LEU A 631 11.93 -42.89 3.39
C LEU A 631 12.25 -44.35 3.01
N MET A 632 11.22 -45.15 2.69
CA MET A 632 11.41 -46.54 2.24
C MET A 632 12.25 -46.63 0.96
N THR A 633 11.98 -45.74 0.00
CA THR A 633 12.73 -45.69 -1.26
C THR A 633 14.18 -45.28 -1.02
N THR A 634 14.43 -44.28 -0.18
CA THR A 634 15.78 -43.82 0.17
C THR A 634 16.58 -44.89 0.91
N LEU A 635 16.00 -45.56 1.92
CA LEU A 635 16.67 -46.68 2.62
C LEU A 635 17.04 -47.81 1.65
N THR A 636 16.15 -48.13 0.71
CA THR A 636 16.41 -49.15 -0.32
C THR A 636 17.53 -48.73 -1.27
N LYS A 637 17.57 -47.45 -1.69
CA LYS A 637 18.68 -46.88 -2.48
C LYS A 637 20.01 -46.98 -1.74
N LEU A 638 20.06 -46.59 -0.46
CA LEU A 638 21.28 -46.71 0.36
C LEU A 638 21.74 -48.16 0.54
N ALA A 639 20.81 -49.10 0.78
CA ALA A 639 21.14 -50.52 0.89
C ALA A 639 21.62 -51.15 -0.43
N SER A 640 21.16 -50.63 -1.57
CA SER A 640 21.72 -51.06 -2.87
C SER A 640 23.17 -50.60 -3.09
N ARG A 641 23.61 -49.56 -2.37
CA ARG A 641 24.98 -49.01 -2.40
C ARG A 641 25.89 -49.63 -1.33
N SER A 642 25.30 -50.17 -0.25
CA SER A 642 25.99 -50.88 0.84
C SER A 642 25.25 -52.18 1.15
N GLN A 643 25.71 -53.29 0.54
CA GLN A 643 24.98 -54.57 0.50
C GLN A 643 24.73 -55.17 1.90
N ASP A 644 25.57 -54.85 2.89
CA ASP A 644 25.42 -55.29 4.28
C ASP A 644 24.11 -54.80 4.92
N LEU A 645 23.48 -53.76 4.37
CA LEU A 645 22.22 -53.19 4.85
C LEU A 645 20.97 -53.85 4.26
N ILE A 646 21.09 -54.65 3.20
CA ILE A 646 19.95 -55.28 2.50
C ILE A 646 19.07 -56.13 3.44
N PRO A 647 19.62 -56.95 4.36
CA PRO A 647 18.80 -57.74 5.28
C PRO A 647 17.96 -56.85 6.22
N ARG A 648 18.53 -55.73 6.70
CA ARG A 648 17.84 -54.76 7.57
C ARG A 648 16.65 -54.13 6.84
N VAL A 649 16.86 -53.59 5.63
CA VAL A 649 15.76 -52.97 4.84
C VAL A 649 14.67 -53.97 4.50
N SER A 650 15.03 -55.20 4.12
CA SER A 650 14.06 -56.24 3.77
C SER A 650 13.12 -56.57 4.92
N LEU A 651 13.65 -56.56 6.15
CA LEU A 651 12.87 -56.76 7.38
C LEU A 651 11.91 -55.59 7.63
N PHE A 652 12.33 -54.34 7.41
CA PHE A 652 11.45 -53.17 7.51
C PHE A 652 10.34 -53.17 6.47
N LEU A 653 10.66 -53.41 5.19
CA LEU A 653 9.67 -53.47 4.12
C LEU A 653 8.63 -54.58 4.37
N SER A 654 9.06 -55.71 4.93
CA SER A 654 8.17 -56.80 5.34
C SER A 654 7.24 -56.37 6.48
N LYS A 655 7.76 -55.68 7.51
CA LYS A 655 6.95 -55.12 8.60
C LYS A 655 5.94 -54.09 8.08
N MET A 656 6.35 -53.19 7.20
CA MET A 656 5.47 -52.19 6.58
C MET A 656 4.34 -52.83 5.78
N ARG A 657 4.64 -53.89 5.02
CA ARG A 657 3.65 -54.67 4.30
C ARG A 657 2.63 -55.30 5.25
N THR A 658 3.06 -55.85 6.39
CA THR A 658 2.14 -56.43 7.39
C THR A 658 1.32 -55.38 8.13
N LEU A 659 1.90 -54.21 8.44
CA LEU A 659 1.21 -53.10 9.11
C LEU A 659 0.10 -52.51 8.22
N ALA A 660 0.36 -52.35 6.92
CA ALA A 660 -0.63 -51.85 5.96
C ALA A 660 -1.75 -52.87 5.63
N GLN A 661 -1.59 -54.15 6.01
CA GLN A 661 -2.58 -55.22 5.81
C GLN A 661 -3.49 -55.46 7.03
N SER A 662 -3.21 -54.85 8.19
CA SER A 662 -3.94 -55.10 9.43
C SER A 662 -5.34 -54.44 9.44
N PRO A 663 -6.42 -55.17 9.76
CA PRO A 663 -7.79 -54.64 9.80
C PRO A 663 -8.06 -53.64 10.95
N ALA A 664 -7.15 -53.50 11.92
CA ALA A 664 -7.28 -52.58 13.06
C ALA A 664 -6.81 -51.14 12.76
N ALA A 665 -6.19 -50.87 11.60
CA ALA A 665 -5.74 -49.54 11.19
C ALA A 665 -6.85 -48.70 10.49
N GLY A 666 -8.08 -49.22 10.44
CA GLY A 666 -9.19 -48.67 9.65
C GLY A 666 -9.84 -47.38 10.17
N SER A 667 -9.41 -46.81 11.30
CA SER A 667 -10.01 -45.59 11.85
C SER A 667 -9.14 -44.33 11.72
N ALA A 668 -7.91 -44.41 11.22
CA ALA A 668 -6.98 -43.27 11.19
C ALA A 668 -6.30 -42.99 9.83
N HIS A 669 -6.31 -43.92 8.87
CA HIS A 669 -5.68 -43.74 7.55
C HIS A 669 -6.68 -43.98 6.43
N GLY A 670 -6.65 -43.15 5.38
CA GLY A 670 -7.44 -43.38 4.17
C GLY A 670 -7.07 -44.73 3.52
N LYS A 671 -8.07 -45.50 3.06
CA LYS A 671 -7.84 -46.80 2.40
C LYS A 671 -6.90 -46.71 1.19
N GLU A 672 -6.78 -45.54 0.56
CA GLU A 672 -5.87 -45.29 -0.57
C GLU A 672 -4.42 -45.08 -0.12
N ASP A 673 -4.19 -44.38 0.99
CA ASP A 673 -2.85 -44.08 1.52
C ASP A 673 -2.12 -45.35 1.97
N ALA A 674 -2.85 -46.25 2.65
CA ALA A 674 -2.31 -47.55 3.07
C ALA A 674 -1.98 -48.45 1.85
N ARG A 675 -2.75 -48.35 0.77
CA ARG A 675 -2.48 -49.08 -0.49
C ARG A 675 -1.21 -48.59 -1.17
N ALA A 676 -0.98 -47.27 -1.23
CA ALA A 676 0.23 -46.71 -1.83
C ALA A 676 1.50 -47.19 -1.12
N VAL A 677 1.49 -47.17 0.22
CA VAL A 677 2.60 -47.69 1.05
C VAL A 677 2.81 -49.20 0.83
N LEU A 678 1.72 -49.98 0.77
CA LEU A 678 1.78 -51.43 0.55
C LEU A 678 2.32 -51.82 -0.82
N THR A 679 1.85 -51.16 -1.88
CA THR A 679 2.34 -51.36 -3.26
C THR A 679 3.83 -51.07 -3.31
N ARG A 680 4.24 -49.91 -2.79
CA ARG A 680 5.65 -49.49 -2.80
C ARG A 680 6.54 -50.43 -1.99
N ALA A 681 6.10 -50.90 -0.82
CA ALA A 681 6.83 -51.88 -0.01
C ALA A 681 7.06 -53.19 -0.79
N THR A 682 6.04 -53.64 -1.50
CA THR A 682 6.06 -54.90 -2.25
C THR A 682 6.99 -54.81 -3.46
N GLU A 683 6.97 -53.70 -4.20
CA GLU A 683 7.89 -53.42 -5.31
C GLU A 683 9.36 -53.43 -4.84
N LEU A 684 9.67 -52.65 -3.80
CA LEU A 684 11.03 -52.53 -3.29
C LEU A 684 11.55 -53.86 -2.74
N LEU A 685 10.71 -54.63 -2.03
CA LEU A 685 11.07 -55.95 -1.52
C LEU A 685 11.34 -56.95 -2.66
N ASN A 686 10.57 -56.89 -3.75
CA ASN A 686 10.80 -57.74 -4.91
C ASN A 686 12.08 -57.35 -5.66
N LEU A 687 12.40 -56.06 -5.76
CA LEU A 687 13.66 -55.59 -6.35
C LEU A 687 14.88 -56.09 -5.54
N LEU A 688 14.83 -56.00 -4.20
CA LEU A 688 15.93 -56.43 -3.33
C LEU A 688 16.23 -57.94 -3.40
N LYS A 689 15.32 -58.78 -3.92
CA LYS A 689 15.60 -60.20 -4.19
C LYS A 689 16.67 -60.40 -5.27
N MET A 690 16.92 -59.37 -6.09
CA MET A 690 17.95 -59.36 -7.12
C MET A 690 18.89 -58.16 -6.89
N PRO A 691 19.86 -58.26 -5.95
CA PRO A 691 20.67 -57.11 -5.52
C PRO A 691 21.41 -56.40 -6.66
N SER A 692 21.93 -57.15 -7.63
CA SER A 692 22.61 -56.62 -8.81
C SER A 692 21.67 -55.80 -9.71
N VAL A 693 20.43 -56.26 -9.88
CA VAL A 693 19.38 -55.54 -10.63
C VAL A 693 18.90 -54.34 -9.84
N ALA A 694 18.73 -54.49 -8.51
CA ALA A 694 18.34 -53.39 -7.63
C ALA A 694 19.35 -52.25 -7.67
N GLN A 695 20.66 -52.55 -7.63
CA GLN A 695 21.71 -51.55 -7.74
C GLN A 695 21.64 -50.80 -9.07
N PHE A 696 21.40 -51.50 -10.18
CA PHE A 696 21.24 -50.90 -11.51
C PHE A 696 19.98 -50.02 -11.63
N VAL A 697 18.84 -50.48 -11.08
CA VAL A 697 17.56 -49.77 -11.16
C VAL A 697 17.48 -48.57 -10.21
N LEU A 698 18.06 -48.70 -9.01
CA LEU A 698 17.95 -47.69 -7.95
C LEU A 698 19.13 -46.71 -7.92
N THR A 699 20.25 -47.07 -8.55
CA THR A 699 21.46 -46.24 -8.65
C THR A 699 21.99 -46.24 -10.09
N PRO A 700 21.23 -45.70 -11.07
CA PRO A 700 21.70 -45.62 -12.45
C PRO A 700 22.96 -44.76 -12.57
N SER A 701 23.84 -45.09 -13.52
CA SER A 701 25.03 -44.26 -13.78
C SER A 701 24.63 -42.89 -14.35
N ALA A 702 25.51 -41.89 -14.20
CA ALA A 702 25.26 -40.53 -14.71
C ALA A 702 24.96 -40.52 -16.23
N GLU A 703 25.57 -41.43 -16.99
CA GLU A 703 25.38 -41.59 -18.44
C GLU A 703 23.98 -42.11 -18.81
N VAL A 704 23.38 -42.96 -17.95
CA VAL A 704 22.02 -43.50 -18.12
C VAL A 704 20.95 -42.51 -17.63
N SER A 705 21.34 -41.57 -16.77
CA SER A 705 20.46 -40.58 -16.14
C SER A 705 20.22 -39.33 -17.00
N GLU A 706 20.95 -39.16 -18.12
CA GLU A 706 20.64 -38.11 -19.10
C GLU A 706 19.33 -38.45 -19.86
N PRO A 707 18.38 -37.50 -19.99
CA PRO A 707 17.06 -37.75 -20.58
C PRO A 707 17.07 -38.01 -22.09
N ARG A 708 18.24 -38.10 -22.74
CA ARG A 708 18.35 -38.40 -24.16
C ARG A 708 17.82 -39.78 -24.53
N TYR A 709 17.87 -40.74 -23.60
CA TYR A 709 17.46 -42.12 -23.87
C TYR A 709 15.94 -42.37 -23.81
N HIS A 710 15.14 -41.40 -23.37
CA HIS A 710 13.70 -41.59 -23.14
C HIS A 710 12.77 -40.67 -23.94
N ARG A 711 13.29 -39.74 -24.75
CA ARG A 711 12.46 -38.79 -25.51
C ARG A 711 12.25 -39.10 -26.99
N ASP A 712 13.02 -40.00 -27.58
CA ASP A 712 12.87 -40.35 -29.01
C ASP A 712 12.34 -41.77 -29.17
N THR A 713 11.09 -41.88 -29.63
CA THR A 713 10.44 -43.11 -30.13
C THR A 713 11.22 -43.78 -31.27
N ASN A 714 12.25 -43.14 -31.81
CA ASN A 714 13.10 -43.63 -32.89
C ASN A 714 14.45 -44.21 -32.45
N THR A 715 14.78 -44.25 -31.14
CA THR A 715 16.11 -44.73 -30.67
C THR A 715 16.30 -46.26 -30.67
N ALA A 716 15.27 -47.04 -30.97
CA ALA A 716 15.46 -48.44 -31.35
C ALA A 716 16.19 -48.58 -32.70
N LEU A 717 16.09 -47.58 -33.59
CA LEU A 717 16.61 -47.66 -34.95
C LEU A 717 18.14 -47.52 -35.04
N PRO A 718 18.83 -46.57 -34.36
CA PRO A 718 20.29 -46.50 -34.40
C PRO A 718 20.97 -47.66 -33.65
N LEU A 719 20.36 -48.16 -32.58
CA LEU A 719 20.85 -49.35 -31.88
C LEU A 719 20.67 -50.57 -32.77
N ALA A 720 19.48 -50.81 -33.35
CA ALA A 720 19.26 -51.90 -34.31
C ALA A 720 20.16 -51.77 -35.55
N LEU A 721 20.34 -50.57 -36.10
CA LEU A 721 21.23 -50.31 -37.24
C LEU A 721 22.71 -50.46 -36.88
N SER A 722 23.14 -50.13 -35.66
CA SER A 722 24.52 -50.37 -35.22
C SER A 722 24.79 -51.86 -34.98
N THR A 723 23.79 -52.61 -34.48
CA THR A 723 23.90 -54.06 -34.31
C THR A 723 23.86 -54.74 -35.67
N VAL A 724 23.00 -54.29 -36.59
CA VAL A 724 22.93 -54.78 -37.98
C VAL A 724 24.19 -54.40 -38.77
N SER A 725 24.72 -53.17 -38.64
CA SER A 725 25.99 -52.77 -39.26
C SER A 725 27.16 -53.57 -38.70
N ARG A 726 27.23 -53.83 -37.40
CA ARG A 726 28.27 -54.70 -36.80
C ARG A 726 28.11 -56.18 -37.14
N LEU A 727 26.90 -56.65 -37.43
CA LEU A 727 26.63 -58.02 -37.89
C LEU A 727 26.94 -58.16 -39.39
N VAL A 728 26.58 -57.16 -40.21
CA VAL A 728 26.86 -57.10 -41.65
C VAL A 728 28.34 -56.86 -41.94
N GLU A 729 29.04 -56.05 -41.13
CA GLU A 729 30.50 -55.87 -41.25
C GLU A 729 31.30 -57.07 -40.72
N ARG A 730 30.70 -57.91 -39.86
CA ARG A 730 31.32 -59.17 -39.43
C ARG A 730 31.28 -60.27 -40.51
N ASP A 731 30.32 -60.21 -41.43
CA ASP A 731 30.24 -61.15 -42.56
C ASP A 731 31.10 -60.74 -43.77
N ALA A 732 31.69 -59.54 -43.77
CA ALA A 732 32.59 -59.08 -44.84
C ALA A 732 34.08 -59.41 -44.61
N GLY A 733 34.43 -60.13 -43.53
CA GLY A 733 35.82 -60.36 -43.09
C GLY A 733 36.35 -61.80 -43.18
N LEU A 734 35.64 -62.75 -43.78
CA LEU A 734 36.08 -64.15 -43.91
C LEU A 734 36.03 -64.63 -45.39
N LEU A 735 37.00 -64.16 -46.20
CA LEU A 735 37.77 -64.82 -47.31
C LEU A 735 37.06 -65.77 -48.33
N PRO A 736 37.67 -66.15 -49.48
CA PRO A 736 38.84 -65.61 -50.23
C PRO A 736 38.55 -65.41 -51.76
N GLY A 737 39.36 -64.59 -52.43
CA GLY A 737 39.35 -64.47 -53.90
C GLY A 737 39.82 -63.12 -54.40
#